data_AF-A0A9C8WEE0-F1
#
_entry.id   AF-A0A9C8WEE0-F1
#
_cell.length_a   1.000
_cell.length_b   1.000
_cell.length_c   1.000
_cell.angle_alpha   90.00
_cell.angle_beta   90.00
_cell.angle_gamma   90.00
#
_symmetry.space_group_name_H-M   'P 1'
#
loop_
_entity.id
_entity.type
_entity.pdbx_description
1 polymer ?
#
loop_
_entity_poly.entity_id
_entity_poly.type
_entity_poly.pdbx_seq_one_letter_code
_entity_poly.pdbx_strand_id
1 'polypeptide(L)'
;VGRVLGYPYGLVDKLAKLIPFELGITLTGALEQEEQLKKRYDEEEEVKTLFDLALSLEGITRNAGKHAGGVVISPSALTDFTPLYCEEGASGTVTQFDKNDVEAVGLVKFDFLGLRTLTIIDWALKTINSQKAEKGEELLDITQIPLDDQHTFALLKECATTAVFQLESRGMKDLIKRLQPDCFEEIIALVALFRPGPLQSGMVDDFINRKHGRAKVEYPHPDLEPVLSPTYGVILYQEQVMQIAQVLAKFSLGAADLLRRAMGKKNPAEMAKQRVIFTEGAVKNSVKEETATYIFDLMEKFAGYGFNKSHSAAYALVSYQTAWLKAHYPAQFMAAVLSADMDNTDKVVMLVDECHRMKINVLPPDVNHCKYEFTVSDDDSIIYGLGAIKGVGAAAIESIVESRGKDGAYKSLFDFCQRIDLRKANRRVLDTLVRAGALDQLGAGRSTLMATLTKAIKLAEQTQKNNDMGQTDLFGNMVKEEGTPGHSDEYYITQAEWDDEVRLTGEKETLGLYLTGHPIDRYESELKQFISSRLNKLQPGRDQNVTIAGLVVDIRTRNSRKGDRMAFIVLDDRTSRFELAVFPEVYSHYGELIIKDQLIVVSGSISVDDYSGGFKMSAEKIYNIAQAREMYAKRIEVEFDASKQRDDFLPMLKKTLDPFREGICPVNINYQNENARARLVLGANWRVTPTDEFIQRIKALSGESDVRIVY
;
A
#
# COMPACT_ATOMS: atom_id res chain seq x y z
N VAL A 1 -27.10 -10.91 -11.55
CA VAL A 1 -27.49 -12.15 -12.26
C VAL A 1 -26.98 -13.40 -11.55
N GLY A 2 -25.68 -13.67 -11.48
CA GLY A 2 -25.15 -14.94 -10.92
C GLY A 2 -25.67 -15.33 -9.53
N ARG A 3 -25.77 -14.38 -8.58
CA ARG A 3 -26.37 -14.64 -7.25
C ARG A 3 -27.85 -15.06 -7.32
N VAL A 4 -28.61 -14.51 -8.26
CA VAL A 4 -30.06 -14.81 -8.43
C VAL A 4 -30.25 -16.20 -9.03
N LEU A 5 -29.34 -16.63 -9.92
CA LEU A 5 -29.31 -17.98 -10.48
C LEU A 5 -28.80 -19.04 -9.50
N GLY A 6 -28.39 -18.66 -8.28
CA GLY A 6 -27.90 -19.59 -7.25
C GLY A 6 -26.47 -20.06 -7.45
N TYR A 7 -25.68 -19.42 -8.33
CA TYR A 7 -24.30 -19.85 -8.57
C TYR A 7 -23.36 -19.51 -7.41
N PRO A 8 -22.36 -20.37 -7.12
CA PRO A 8 -21.37 -20.11 -6.08
C PRO A 8 -20.58 -18.82 -6.34
N TYR A 9 -20.29 -18.05 -5.27
CA TYR A 9 -19.54 -16.80 -5.35
C TYR A 9 -18.20 -16.96 -6.09
N GLY A 10 -17.45 -18.02 -5.80
CA GLY A 10 -16.16 -18.27 -6.44
C GLY A 10 -16.23 -18.50 -7.95
N LEU A 11 -17.34 -19.02 -8.48
CA LEU A 11 -17.54 -19.16 -9.93
C LEU A 11 -17.80 -17.78 -10.56
N VAL A 12 -18.71 -17.00 -9.96
CA VAL A 12 -19.09 -15.67 -10.46
C VAL A 12 -17.92 -14.69 -10.37
N ASP A 13 -17.14 -14.72 -9.29
CA ASP A 13 -15.95 -13.88 -9.10
C ASP A 13 -14.87 -14.19 -10.15
N LYS A 14 -14.64 -15.47 -10.48
CA LYS A 14 -13.72 -15.86 -11.56
C LYS A 14 -14.15 -15.32 -12.92
N LEU A 15 -15.46 -15.35 -13.23
CA LEU A 15 -15.97 -14.80 -14.50
C LEU A 15 -15.90 -13.27 -14.53
N ALA A 16 -16.25 -12.60 -13.43
CA ALA A 16 -16.19 -11.15 -13.35
C ALA A 16 -14.75 -10.61 -13.52
N LYS A 17 -13.75 -11.34 -13.01
CA LYS A 17 -12.32 -11.01 -13.17
C LYS A 17 -11.80 -11.16 -14.61
N LEU A 18 -12.52 -11.84 -15.49
CA LEU A 18 -12.19 -11.93 -16.91
C LEU A 18 -12.71 -10.74 -17.72
N ILE A 19 -13.57 -9.90 -17.15
CA ILE A 19 -14.04 -8.69 -17.86
C ILE A 19 -12.89 -7.67 -17.87
N PRO A 20 -12.45 -7.20 -19.05
CA PRO A 20 -11.36 -6.22 -19.15
C PRO A 20 -11.67 -4.94 -18.35
N PHE A 21 -10.65 -4.42 -17.67
CA PHE A 21 -10.79 -3.19 -16.87
C PHE A 21 -10.63 -1.95 -17.75
N GLU A 22 -11.57 -1.74 -18.67
CA GLU A 22 -11.63 -0.58 -19.56
C GLU A 22 -12.83 0.32 -19.25
N LEU A 23 -12.65 1.62 -19.45
CA LEU A 23 -13.65 2.62 -19.08
C LEU A 23 -14.82 2.58 -20.07
N GLY A 24 -15.99 2.13 -19.59
CA GLY A 24 -17.18 1.95 -20.42
C GLY A 24 -17.21 0.63 -21.20
N ILE A 25 -16.43 -0.39 -20.79
CA ILE A 25 -16.49 -1.72 -21.38
C ILE A 25 -17.92 -2.26 -21.35
N THR A 26 -18.39 -2.80 -22.48
CA THR A 26 -19.65 -3.54 -22.56
C THR A 26 -19.38 -5.02 -22.50
N LEU A 27 -20.37 -5.82 -22.09
CA LEU A 27 -20.24 -7.29 -22.08
C LEU A 27 -19.94 -7.85 -23.47
N THR A 28 -20.46 -7.23 -24.53
CA THR A 28 -20.11 -7.57 -25.92
C THR A 28 -18.64 -7.27 -26.24
N GLY A 29 -18.15 -6.09 -25.87
CA GLY A 29 -16.73 -5.73 -26.04
C GLY A 29 -15.80 -6.64 -25.23
N ALA A 30 -16.22 -7.05 -24.03
CA ALA A 30 -15.46 -8.00 -23.21
C ALA A 30 -15.31 -9.38 -23.89
N LEU A 31 -16.36 -9.88 -24.56
CA LEU A 31 -16.31 -11.14 -25.32
C LEU A 31 -15.42 -11.05 -26.58
N GLU A 32 -15.30 -9.86 -27.17
CA GLU A 32 -14.43 -9.64 -28.33
C GLU A 32 -12.95 -9.54 -27.93
N GLN A 33 -12.67 -8.97 -26.77
CA GLN A 33 -11.30 -8.72 -26.29
C GLN A 33 -10.69 -9.90 -25.52
N GLU A 34 -11.49 -10.65 -24.74
CA GLU A 34 -10.98 -11.73 -23.86
C GLU A 34 -11.38 -13.12 -24.39
N GLU A 35 -10.42 -13.80 -25.02
CA GLU A 35 -10.63 -15.12 -25.63
C GLU A 35 -11.02 -16.19 -24.60
N GLN A 36 -10.48 -16.12 -23.37
CA GLN A 36 -10.85 -17.05 -22.31
C GLN A 36 -12.33 -16.90 -21.92
N LEU A 37 -12.84 -15.66 -21.88
CA LEU A 37 -14.24 -15.39 -21.56
C LEU A 37 -15.16 -15.91 -22.66
N LYS A 38 -14.80 -15.68 -23.92
CA LYS A 38 -15.52 -16.18 -25.09
C LYS A 38 -15.58 -17.72 -25.11
N LYS A 39 -14.45 -18.38 -24.87
CA LYS A 39 -14.38 -19.84 -24.80
C LYS A 39 -15.33 -20.41 -23.74
N ARG A 40 -15.35 -19.82 -22.54
CA ARG A 40 -16.26 -20.26 -21.46
C ARG A 40 -17.73 -19.95 -21.78
N TYR A 41 -18.00 -18.86 -22.48
CA TYR A 41 -19.34 -18.56 -22.99
C TYR A 41 -19.83 -19.60 -24.01
N ASP A 42 -18.94 -20.07 -24.89
CA ASP A 42 -19.29 -21.06 -25.93
C ASP A 42 -19.38 -22.50 -25.39
N GLU A 43 -18.53 -22.86 -24.42
CA GLU A 43 -18.39 -24.23 -23.90
C GLU A 43 -19.24 -24.53 -22.65
N GLU A 44 -19.54 -23.53 -21.81
CA GLU A 44 -20.24 -23.71 -20.54
C GLU A 44 -21.67 -23.13 -20.60
N GLU A 45 -22.69 -23.99 -20.60
CA GLU A 45 -24.10 -23.59 -20.72
C GLU A 45 -24.57 -22.66 -19.58
N GLU A 46 -24.04 -22.87 -18.36
CA GLU A 46 -24.28 -22.02 -17.20
C GLU A 46 -23.74 -20.59 -17.39
N VAL A 47 -22.55 -20.47 -17.99
CA VAL A 47 -21.91 -19.17 -18.27
C VAL A 47 -22.67 -18.44 -19.37
N LYS A 48 -23.07 -19.16 -20.42
CA LYS A 48 -23.89 -18.62 -21.51
C LYS A 48 -25.19 -18.04 -20.98
N THR A 49 -25.93 -18.82 -20.19
CA THR A 49 -27.20 -18.39 -19.60
C THR A 49 -27.02 -17.15 -18.70
N LEU A 50 -25.96 -17.11 -17.90
CA LEU A 50 -25.62 -15.94 -17.08
C LEU A 50 -25.34 -14.71 -17.94
N PHE A 51 -24.54 -14.85 -18.99
CA PHE A 51 -24.13 -13.74 -19.86
C PHE A 51 -25.27 -13.18 -20.69
N ASP A 52 -26.11 -14.03 -21.28
CA ASP A 52 -27.27 -13.59 -22.07
C ASP A 52 -28.26 -12.81 -21.20
N LEU A 53 -28.50 -13.29 -19.97
CA LEU A 53 -29.31 -12.56 -18.99
C LEU A 53 -28.64 -11.27 -18.52
N ALA A 54 -27.31 -11.25 -18.38
CA ALA A 54 -26.59 -10.03 -18.02
C ALA A 54 -26.63 -8.99 -19.14
N LEU A 55 -26.52 -9.40 -20.41
CA LEU A 55 -26.63 -8.54 -21.59
C LEU A 55 -28.00 -7.87 -21.67
N SER A 56 -29.09 -8.60 -21.41
CA SER A 56 -30.43 -8.02 -21.41
C SER A 56 -30.69 -7.02 -20.27
N LEU A 57 -29.83 -7.00 -19.25
CA LEU A 57 -29.91 -6.08 -18.11
C LEU A 57 -28.82 -4.99 -18.12
N GLU A 58 -27.95 -5.00 -19.14
CA GLU A 58 -26.88 -4.00 -19.28
C GLU A 58 -27.48 -2.61 -19.53
N GLY A 59 -26.97 -1.60 -18.83
CA GLY A 59 -27.46 -0.22 -18.95
C GLY A 59 -28.74 0.09 -18.17
N ILE A 60 -29.32 -0.86 -17.44
CA ILE A 60 -30.51 -0.62 -16.61
C ILE A 60 -30.11 -0.04 -15.24
N THR A 61 -30.82 1.00 -14.81
CA THR A 61 -30.65 1.63 -13.50
C THR A 61 -31.10 0.68 -12.38
N ARG A 62 -30.24 0.48 -11.37
CA ARG A 62 -30.51 -0.42 -10.24
C ARG A 62 -31.37 0.25 -9.16
N ASN A 63 -30.84 1.31 -8.54
CA ASN A 63 -31.45 2.03 -7.42
C ASN A 63 -31.25 3.54 -7.60
N ALA A 64 -32.05 4.36 -6.91
CA ALA A 64 -31.74 5.78 -6.72
C ALA A 64 -30.54 5.91 -5.76
N GLY A 65 -29.44 6.51 -6.24
CA GLY A 65 -28.25 6.77 -5.43
C GLY A 65 -27.96 8.26 -5.37
N LYS A 66 -27.45 8.75 -4.24
CA LYS A 66 -27.05 10.16 -4.10
C LYS A 66 -25.72 10.42 -4.82
N HIS A 67 -25.66 11.47 -5.64
CA HIS A 67 -24.39 11.94 -6.20
C HIS A 67 -23.53 12.53 -5.06
N ALA A 68 -22.38 11.93 -4.79
CA ALA A 68 -21.56 12.20 -3.59
C ALA A 68 -21.14 13.68 -3.40
N GLY A 69 -21.16 14.49 -4.46
CA GLY A 69 -20.86 15.92 -4.39
C GLY A 69 -21.87 16.87 -5.03
N GLY A 70 -22.99 16.37 -5.58
CA GLY A 70 -23.87 17.20 -6.41
C GLY A 70 -24.84 17.99 -5.55
N VAL A 71 -24.74 19.32 -5.57
CA VAL A 71 -25.68 20.23 -4.90
C VAL A 71 -26.33 21.12 -5.95
N VAL A 72 -27.65 21.22 -5.91
CA VAL A 72 -28.44 22.01 -6.85
C VAL A 72 -29.01 23.23 -6.14
N ILE A 73 -28.85 24.40 -6.75
CA ILE A 73 -29.39 25.66 -6.24
C ILE A 73 -30.40 26.19 -7.25
N SER A 74 -31.65 26.35 -6.81
CA SER A 74 -32.76 26.92 -7.59
C SER A 74 -33.08 28.34 -7.13
N PRO A 75 -33.62 29.20 -8.03
CA PRO A 75 -34.02 30.57 -7.69
C PRO A 75 -35.31 30.63 -6.85
N SER A 76 -36.15 29.60 -6.92
CA SER A 76 -37.35 29.39 -6.08
C SER A 76 -37.35 27.98 -5.48
N ALA A 77 -38.50 27.45 -5.05
CA ALA A 77 -38.57 26.12 -4.48
C ALA A 77 -38.14 25.05 -5.51
N LEU A 78 -37.33 24.07 -5.08
CA LEU A 78 -36.88 23.00 -5.98
C LEU A 78 -38.04 22.25 -6.65
N THR A 79 -39.17 22.13 -5.95
CA THR A 79 -40.41 21.51 -6.44
C THR A 79 -41.03 22.22 -7.65
N ASP A 80 -40.66 23.48 -7.90
CA ASP A 80 -41.11 24.22 -9.09
C ASP A 80 -40.43 23.70 -10.37
N PHE A 81 -39.29 23.00 -10.23
CA PHE A 81 -38.44 22.55 -11.34
C PHE A 81 -38.28 21.03 -11.40
N THR A 82 -38.13 20.35 -10.25
CA THR A 82 -37.86 18.92 -10.17
C THR A 82 -38.61 18.27 -9.01
N PRO A 83 -39.15 17.05 -9.19
CA PRO A 83 -39.58 16.25 -8.06
C PRO A 83 -38.38 15.86 -7.19
N LEU A 84 -38.66 15.61 -5.92
CA LEU A 84 -37.68 15.29 -4.90
C LEU A 84 -37.79 13.83 -4.47
N TYR A 85 -36.67 13.24 -4.07
CA TYR A 85 -36.58 11.91 -3.48
C TYR A 85 -35.95 12.03 -2.10
N CYS A 86 -36.48 11.27 -1.14
CA CYS A 86 -35.96 11.17 0.21
C CYS A 86 -35.90 9.69 0.58
N GLU A 87 -34.73 9.23 1.00
CA GLU A 87 -34.55 7.88 1.48
C GLU A 87 -35.03 7.77 2.94
N GLU A 88 -35.62 6.64 3.31
CA GLU A 88 -36.19 6.43 4.64
C GLU A 88 -35.08 6.48 5.71
N GLY A 89 -35.21 7.40 6.68
CA GLY A 89 -34.20 7.64 7.72
C GLY A 89 -33.04 8.55 7.31
N ALA A 90 -32.99 9.02 6.06
CA ALA A 90 -32.00 10.01 5.62
C ALA A 90 -32.45 11.44 5.96
N SER A 91 -31.51 12.28 6.38
CA SER A 91 -31.76 13.69 6.68
C SER A 91 -31.72 14.61 5.44
N GLY A 92 -31.35 14.09 4.27
CA GLY A 92 -31.10 14.89 3.07
C GLY A 92 -31.99 14.51 1.90
N THR A 93 -32.58 15.52 1.27
CA THR A 93 -33.38 15.39 0.05
C THR A 93 -32.49 15.43 -1.21
N VAL A 94 -32.84 14.67 -2.25
CA VAL A 94 -32.15 14.69 -3.55
C VAL A 94 -33.13 14.96 -4.69
N THR A 95 -32.63 15.45 -5.83
CA THR A 95 -33.42 15.60 -7.06
C THR A 95 -33.68 14.22 -7.67
N GLN A 96 -34.86 14.00 -8.25
CA GLN A 96 -35.11 12.77 -9.02
C GLN A 96 -34.43 12.79 -10.40
N PHE A 97 -34.19 13.99 -10.94
CA PHE A 97 -33.43 14.15 -12.17
C PHE A 97 -31.94 13.90 -11.96
N ASP A 98 -31.32 13.33 -12.99
CA ASP A 98 -29.89 13.06 -13.01
C ASP A 98 -29.08 14.34 -13.31
N LYS A 99 -27.75 14.20 -13.41
CA LYS A 99 -26.85 15.33 -13.64
C LYS A 99 -27.22 16.14 -14.90
N ASN A 100 -27.56 15.47 -16.00
CA ASN A 100 -27.77 16.15 -17.28
C ASN A 100 -29.17 16.77 -17.33
N ASP A 101 -30.16 16.07 -16.77
CA ASP A 101 -31.55 16.52 -16.75
C ASP A 101 -31.73 17.76 -15.87
N VAL A 102 -31.05 17.81 -14.71
CA VAL A 102 -31.06 19.00 -13.83
C VAL A 102 -30.51 20.24 -14.55
N GLU A 103 -29.42 20.10 -15.29
CA GLU A 103 -28.82 21.19 -16.06
C GLU A 103 -29.71 21.60 -17.25
N ALA A 104 -30.34 20.64 -17.92
CA ALA A 104 -31.26 20.89 -19.03
C ALA A 104 -32.54 21.63 -18.60
N VAL A 105 -33.01 21.40 -17.37
CA VAL A 105 -34.13 22.13 -16.76
C VAL A 105 -33.72 23.54 -16.29
N GLY A 106 -32.44 23.90 -16.43
CA GLY A 106 -31.92 25.24 -16.19
C GLY A 106 -31.52 25.51 -14.73
N LEU A 107 -31.36 24.46 -13.93
CA LEU A 107 -30.88 24.60 -12.55
C LEU A 107 -29.35 24.64 -12.51
N VAL A 108 -28.82 25.45 -11.60
CA VAL A 108 -27.38 25.56 -11.39
C VAL A 108 -26.92 24.45 -10.46
N LYS A 109 -25.95 23.66 -10.94
CA LYS A 109 -25.33 22.57 -10.19
C LYS A 109 -23.93 22.97 -9.72
N PHE A 110 -23.65 22.74 -8.45
CA PHE A 110 -22.31 22.79 -7.85
C PHE A 110 -21.84 21.39 -7.50
N ASP A 111 -20.56 21.12 -7.72
CA ASP A 111 -19.91 19.87 -7.30
C ASP A 111 -18.99 20.14 -6.10
N PHE A 112 -19.42 19.69 -4.92
CA PHE A 112 -18.63 19.68 -3.69
C PHE A 112 -17.90 18.35 -3.57
N LEU A 113 -16.63 18.35 -3.94
CA LEU A 113 -15.81 17.15 -3.92
C LEU A 113 -15.13 17.00 -2.56
N GLY A 114 -15.32 15.84 -1.91
CA GLY A 114 -14.55 15.47 -0.73
C GLY A 114 -13.14 15.04 -1.13
N LEU A 115 -12.22 16.00 -1.28
CA LEU A 115 -10.83 15.70 -1.59
C LEU A 115 -10.04 15.48 -0.29
N ARG A 116 -9.77 14.22 0.03
CA ARG A 116 -9.01 13.81 1.21
C ARG A 116 -7.64 14.48 1.32
N THR A 117 -6.98 14.80 0.21
CA THR A 117 -5.70 15.52 0.21
C THR A 117 -5.76 16.85 0.93
N LEU A 118 -6.88 17.57 0.84
CA LEU A 118 -7.05 18.83 1.57
C LEU A 118 -7.17 18.59 3.07
N THR A 119 -7.80 17.48 3.49
CA THR A 119 -7.83 17.04 4.89
C THR A 119 -6.43 16.72 5.40
N ILE A 120 -5.61 16.04 4.59
CA ILE A 120 -4.20 15.75 4.94
C ILE A 120 -3.41 17.05 5.13
N ILE A 121 -3.56 18.02 4.22
CA ILE A 121 -2.90 19.32 4.33
C ILE A 121 -3.36 20.05 5.60
N ASP A 122 -4.66 20.09 5.88
CA ASP A 122 -5.21 20.73 7.08
C ASP A 122 -4.68 20.09 8.38
N TRP A 123 -4.65 18.75 8.47
CA TRP A 123 -4.11 18.04 9.63
C TRP A 123 -2.61 18.24 9.81
N ALA A 124 -1.84 18.24 8.72
CA ALA A 124 -0.41 18.55 8.76
C ALA A 124 -0.19 19.98 9.27
N LEU A 125 -0.93 20.97 8.73
CA LEU A 125 -0.83 22.37 9.15
C LEU A 125 -1.22 22.56 10.62
N LYS A 126 -2.29 21.92 11.10
CA LYS A 126 -2.69 21.98 12.52
C LYS A 126 -1.58 21.46 13.43
N THR A 127 -0.94 20.36 13.06
CA THR A 127 0.15 19.76 13.83
C THR A 127 1.38 20.68 13.83
N ILE A 128 1.80 21.16 12.66
CA ILE A 128 2.95 22.06 12.50
C ILE A 128 2.72 23.38 13.27
N ASN A 129 1.55 23.99 13.10
CA ASN A 129 1.24 25.28 13.71
C ASN A 129 1.05 25.17 15.23
N SER A 130 0.58 24.05 15.76
CA SER A 130 0.58 23.80 17.21
C SER A 130 2.01 23.83 17.77
N GLN A 131 2.95 23.12 17.13
CA GLN A 131 4.35 23.08 17.57
C GLN A 131 5.04 24.44 17.40
N LYS A 132 4.77 25.16 16.31
CA LYS A 132 5.30 26.53 16.11
C LYS A 132 4.76 27.52 17.13
N ALA A 133 3.47 27.43 17.48
CA ALA A 133 2.87 28.29 18.49
C ALA A 133 3.51 28.06 19.87
N GLU A 134 3.83 26.81 20.23
CA GLU A 134 4.56 26.50 21.47
C GLU A 134 5.98 27.09 21.50
N LYS A 135 6.63 27.19 20.33
CA LYS A 135 7.97 27.80 20.17
C LYS A 135 7.92 29.32 19.98
N GLY A 136 6.74 29.93 19.83
CA GLY A 136 6.58 31.35 19.53
C GLY A 136 7.00 31.76 18.11
N GLU A 137 6.99 30.82 17.17
CA GLU A 137 7.35 31.02 15.76
C GLU A 137 6.13 31.47 14.91
N GLU A 138 6.39 32.04 13.73
CA GLU A 138 5.34 32.44 12.79
C GLU A 138 4.59 31.23 12.21
N LEU A 139 3.26 31.31 12.20
CA LEU A 139 2.40 30.24 11.71
C LEU A 139 2.59 30.04 10.20
N LEU A 140 2.59 28.78 9.79
CA LEU A 140 2.70 28.38 8.40
C LEU A 140 1.35 28.57 7.68
N ASP A 141 1.39 29.33 6.59
CA ASP A 141 0.31 29.42 5.59
C ASP A 141 0.75 28.73 4.29
N ILE A 142 0.07 27.63 3.96
CA ILE A 142 0.37 26.83 2.76
C ILE A 142 0.14 27.57 1.44
N THR A 143 -0.63 28.66 1.47
CA THR A 143 -0.92 29.46 0.27
C THR A 143 0.21 30.42 -0.10
N GLN A 144 1.15 30.66 0.82
CA GLN A 144 2.25 31.60 0.65
C GLN A 144 3.61 30.94 0.39
N ILE A 145 3.64 29.61 0.21
CA ILE A 145 4.90 28.89 -0.04
C ILE A 145 5.51 29.28 -1.40
N PRO A 146 6.85 29.37 -1.51
CA PRO A 146 7.53 29.63 -2.78
C PRO A 146 7.30 28.47 -3.75
N LEU A 147 7.17 28.76 -5.05
CA LEU A 147 6.94 27.76 -6.12
C LEU A 147 8.24 27.25 -6.78
N ASP A 148 9.39 27.73 -6.31
CA ASP A 148 10.74 27.45 -6.82
C ASP A 148 11.66 26.81 -5.76
N ASP A 149 11.09 26.16 -4.73
CA ASP A 149 11.87 25.56 -3.64
C ASP A 149 12.71 24.36 -4.09
N GLN A 150 14.02 24.46 -3.92
CA GLN A 150 14.98 23.46 -4.37
C GLN A 150 14.82 22.11 -3.64
N HIS A 151 14.46 22.10 -2.36
CA HIS A 151 14.30 20.86 -1.59
C HIS A 151 13.11 20.05 -2.09
N THR A 152 12.02 20.73 -2.42
CA THR A 152 10.82 20.11 -3.02
C THR A 152 11.15 19.48 -4.38
N PHE A 153 11.87 20.18 -5.25
CA PHE A 153 12.29 19.59 -6.54
C PHE A 153 13.34 18.49 -6.39
N ALA A 154 14.23 18.56 -5.39
CA ALA A 154 15.16 17.48 -5.10
C ALA A 154 14.42 16.19 -4.72
N LEU A 155 13.41 16.28 -3.84
CA LEU A 155 12.55 15.16 -3.46
C LEU A 155 11.85 14.54 -4.69
N LEU A 156 11.32 15.38 -5.59
CA LEU A 156 10.72 14.92 -6.84
C LEU A 156 11.74 14.22 -7.75
N LYS A 157 12.93 14.81 -7.95
CA LYS A 157 14.02 14.24 -8.77
C LYS A 157 14.52 12.89 -8.26
N GLU A 158 14.55 12.70 -6.93
CA GLU A 158 14.85 11.43 -6.26
C GLU A 158 13.72 10.39 -6.37
N CYS A 159 12.59 10.75 -6.99
CA CYS A 159 11.41 9.91 -7.14
C CYS A 159 10.80 9.46 -5.80
N ALA A 160 11.01 10.25 -4.74
CA ALA A 160 10.46 10.03 -3.40
C ALA A 160 9.01 10.51 -3.29
N THR A 161 8.18 10.19 -4.30
CA THR A 161 6.81 10.72 -4.45
C THR A 161 5.71 9.83 -3.88
N THR A 162 6.05 8.83 -3.05
CA THR A 162 5.05 8.10 -2.26
C THR A 162 4.30 9.10 -1.37
N ALA A 163 2.96 9.02 -1.30
CA ALA A 163 2.09 9.99 -0.62
C ALA A 163 2.05 11.42 -1.19
N VAL A 164 2.73 11.69 -2.32
CA VAL A 164 2.62 12.97 -3.03
C VAL A 164 1.46 12.90 -4.01
N PHE A 165 0.46 13.74 -3.80
CA PHE A 165 -0.81 13.66 -4.51
C PHE A 165 -0.66 13.59 -6.05
N GLN A 166 -1.37 12.65 -6.68
CA GLN A 166 -1.31 12.30 -8.12
C GLN A 166 0.04 11.76 -8.65
N LEU A 167 1.14 11.87 -7.88
CA LEU A 167 2.49 11.52 -8.33
C LEU A 167 3.00 10.18 -7.79
N GLU A 168 2.11 9.35 -7.24
CA GLU A 168 2.48 8.16 -6.45
C GLU A 168 2.73 6.90 -7.30
N SER A 169 2.08 6.79 -8.46
CA SER A 169 2.09 5.55 -9.25
C SER A 169 3.49 5.22 -9.78
N ARG A 170 3.80 3.92 -9.93
CA ARG A 170 5.10 3.46 -10.46
C ARG A 170 5.42 4.09 -11.82
N GLY A 171 4.45 4.06 -12.75
CA GLY A 171 4.67 4.65 -14.07
C GLY A 171 4.92 6.15 -14.02
N MET A 172 4.27 6.86 -13.09
CA MET A 172 4.53 8.29 -12.88
C MET A 172 5.93 8.52 -12.28
N LYS A 173 6.36 7.70 -11.32
CA LYS A 173 7.73 7.73 -10.79
C LYS A 173 8.78 7.49 -11.88
N ASP A 174 8.55 6.54 -12.77
CA ASP A 174 9.42 6.28 -13.92
C ASP A 174 9.47 7.50 -14.87
N LEU A 175 8.33 8.15 -15.09
CA LEU A 175 8.26 9.38 -15.89
C LEU A 175 9.03 10.52 -15.23
N ILE A 176 8.84 10.74 -13.93
CA ILE A 176 9.57 11.74 -13.13
C ILE A 176 11.07 11.48 -13.18
N LYS A 177 11.50 10.22 -13.06
CA LYS A 177 12.90 9.83 -13.15
C LYS A 177 13.54 10.26 -14.47
N ARG A 178 12.81 10.12 -15.57
CA ARG A 178 13.28 10.48 -16.92
C ARG A 178 13.21 11.98 -17.17
N LEU A 179 12.16 12.65 -16.68
CA LEU A 179 11.94 14.09 -16.85
C LEU A 179 12.87 14.93 -15.97
N GLN A 180 13.15 14.49 -14.74
CA GLN A 180 13.90 15.23 -13.72
C GLN A 180 13.34 16.65 -13.49
N PRO A 181 12.12 16.79 -12.95
CA PRO A 181 11.42 18.07 -12.91
C PRO A 181 12.15 19.10 -12.04
N ASP A 182 12.27 20.33 -12.54
CA ASP A 182 13.03 21.42 -11.89
C ASP A 182 12.30 22.76 -11.81
N CYS A 183 11.08 22.88 -12.34
CA CYS A 183 10.19 24.02 -12.13
C CYS A 183 8.72 23.59 -11.99
N PHE A 184 7.87 24.53 -11.55
CA PHE A 184 6.46 24.26 -11.29
C PHE A 184 5.68 23.88 -12.57
N GLU A 185 5.99 24.52 -13.71
CA GLU A 185 5.37 24.24 -15.00
C GLU A 185 5.50 22.77 -15.42
N GLU A 186 6.57 22.11 -15.02
CA GLU A 186 6.80 20.71 -15.34
C GLU A 186 5.95 19.76 -14.50
N ILE A 187 5.58 20.16 -13.28
CA ILE A 187 4.58 19.43 -12.48
C ILE A 187 3.22 19.50 -13.19
N ILE A 188 2.86 20.68 -13.71
CA ILE A 188 1.65 20.84 -14.52
C ILE A 188 1.70 19.94 -15.76
N ALA A 189 2.87 19.82 -16.40
CA ALA A 189 3.07 18.98 -17.57
C ALA A 189 3.01 17.49 -17.23
N LEU A 190 3.59 17.04 -16.11
CA LEU A 190 3.56 15.64 -15.66
C LEU A 190 2.13 15.09 -15.56
N VAL A 191 1.24 15.86 -14.92
CA VAL A 191 -0.18 15.49 -14.76
C VAL A 191 -0.89 15.36 -16.13
N ALA A 192 -0.54 16.22 -17.09
CA ALA A 192 -1.10 16.18 -18.44
C ALA A 192 -0.52 15.03 -19.29
N LEU A 193 0.78 14.74 -19.16
CA LEU A 193 1.53 13.80 -19.98
C LEU A 193 1.33 12.33 -19.56
N PHE A 194 1.07 12.05 -18.29
CA PHE A 194 0.92 10.68 -17.79
C PHE A 194 -0.45 10.07 -18.11
N ARG A 195 -0.73 9.91 -19.41
CA ARG A 195 -1.99 9.35 -19.94
C ARG A 195 -1.68 8.43 -21.12
N PRO A 196 -2.50 7.39 -21.39
CA PRO A 196 -2.22 6.42 -22.46
C PRO A 196 -1.94 7.06 -23.83
N GLY A 197 -2.70 8.09 -24.21
CA GLY A 197 -2.54 8.77 -25.50
C GLY A 197 -1.17 9.45 -25.67
N PRO A 198 -0.81 10.43 -24.85
CA PRO A 198 0.51 11.07 -24.88
C PRO A 198 1.67 10.07 -24.79
N LEU A 199 1.59 9.07 -23.91
CA LEU A 199 2.62 8.03 -23.74
C LEU A 199 2.83 7.20 -25.01
N GLN A 200 1.77 6.85 -25.74
CA GLN A 200 1.87 6.05 -26.98
C GLN A 200 2.31 6.89 -28.18
N SER A 201 2.04 8.20 -28.17
CA SER A 201 2.33 9.08 -29.30
C SER A 201 3.81 9.48 -29.47
N GLY A 202 4.68 9.15 -28.51
CA GLY A 202 6.07 9.64 -28.46
C GLY A 202 6.22 11.08 -27.98
N MET A 203 5.12 11.81 -27.74
CA MET A 203 5.14 13.20 -27.26
C MET A 203 5.92 13.37 -25.96
N VAL A 204 5.80 12.40 -25.05
CA VAL A 204 6.51 12.41 -23.77
C VAL A 204 8.02 12.36 -23.98
N ASP A 205 8.48 11.56 -24.94
CA ASP A 205 9.90 11.40 -25.25
C ASP A 205 10.45 12.67 -25.90
N ASP A 206 9.69 13.30 -26.81
CA ASP A 206 10.04 14.58 -27.41
C ASP A 206 10.17 15.69 -26.35
N PHE A 207 9.21 15.76 -25.42
CA PHE A 207 9.25 16.73 -24.31
C PHE A 207 10.52 16.57 -23.47
N ILE A 208 10.84 15.33 -23.07
CA ILE A 208 12.03 15.02 -22.26
C ILE A 208 13.33 15.29 -23.05
N ASN A 209 13.39 14.89 -24.31
CA ASN A 209 14.60 15.07 -25.14
C ASN A 209 14.88 16.54 -25.40
N ARG A 210 13.85 17.35 -25.65
CA ARG A 210 13.98 18.79 -25.84
C ARG A 210 14.39 19.51 -24.56
N LYS A 211 13.80 19.13 -23.41
CA LYS A 211 14.22 19.63 -22.09
C LYS A 211 15.71 19.43 -21.86
N HIS A 212 16.20 18.20 -22.05
CA HIS A 212 17.60 17.84 -21.78
C HIS A 212 18.58 18.26 -22.88
N GLY A 213 18.14 19.04 -23.87
CA GLY A 213 18.99 19.50 -24.98
C GLY A 213 19.45 18.38 -25.93
N ARG A 214 18.83 17.19 -25.86
CA ARG A 214 19.12 16.04 -26.74
C ARG A 214 18.46 16.18 -28.11
N ALA A 215 17.39 16.97 -28.17
CA ALA A 215 16.72 17.41 -29.39
C ALA A 215 16.60 18.94 -29.38
N LYS A 216 16.64 19.55 -30.57
CA LYS A 216 16.49 21.00 -30.71
C LYS A 216 15.04 21.40 -30.43
N VAL A 217 14.85 22.44 -29.63
CA VAL A 217 13.55 23.09 -29.46
C VAL A 217 13.26 23.88 -30.74
N GLU A 218 12.26 23.46 -31.49
CA GLU A 218 11.83 24.14 -32.71
C GLU A 218 10.40 24.64 -32.56
N TYR A 219 10.20 25.90 -32.93
CA TYR A 219 8.90 26.54 -32.99
C TYR A 219 8.45 26.61 -34.45
N PRO A 220 7.22 26.20 -34.79
CA PRO A 220 6.72 26.29 -36.17
C PRO A 220 6.69 27.71 -36.74
N HIS A 221 6.63 28.72 -35.86
CA HIS A 221 6.68 30.14 -36.21
C HIS A 221 7.28 30.94 -35.03
N PRO A 222 8.06 32.01 -35.26
CA PRO A 222 8.64 32.83 -34.20
C PRO A 222 7.61 33.36 -33.19
N ASP A 223 6.45 33.82 -33.65
CA ASP A 223 5.38 34.33 -32.77
C ASP A 223 4.79 33.27 -31.82
N LEU A 224 5.07 31.98 -32.04
CA LEU A 224 4.62 30.90 -31.15
C LEU A 224 5.59 30.60 -30.00
N GLU A 225 6.81 31.15 -30.04
CA GLU A 225 7.79 30.95 -28.97
C GLU A 225 7.23 31.32 -27.58
N PRO A 226 6.55 32.46 -27.36
CA PRO A 226 6.00 32.80 -26.05
C PRO A 226 4.90 31.84 -25.57
N VAL A 227 4.19 31.18 -26.49
CA VAL A 227 3.07 30.27 -26.18
C VAL A 227 3.58 28.86 -25.86
N LEU A 228 4.62 28.43 -26.55
CA LEU A 228 5.15 27.07 -26.50
C LEU A 228 6.46 26.94 -25.72
N SER A 229 7.08 28.04 -25.30
CA SER A 229 8.29 28.00 -24.47
C SER A 229 8.11 27.23 -23.16
N PRO A 230 6.99 27.32 -22.41
CA PRO A 230 6.82 26.56 -21.16
C PRO A 230 6.69 25.05 -21.38
N THR A 231 6.52 24.60 -22.62
CA THR A 231 6.38 23.19 -23.00
C THR A 231 7.42 22.77 -24.03
N TYR A 232 8.53 23.48 -24.12
CA TYR A 232 9.65 23.15 -25.01
C TYR A 232 9.24 22.97 -26.48
N GLY A 233 8.32 23.80 -26.97
CA GLY A 233 7.83 23.74 -28.36
C GLY A 233 6.79 22.64 -28.63
N VAL A 234 6.31 21.93 -27.60
CA VAL A 234 5.29 20.87 -27.73
C VAL A 234 3.90 21.43 -27.44
N ILE A 235 2.90 21.16 -28.29
CA ILE A 235 1.51 21.52 -28.01
C ILE A 235 0.93 20.48 -27.04
N LEU A 236 0.73 20.88 -25.79
CA LEU A 236 0.23 20.00 -24.72
C LEU A 236 -1.15 20.42 -24.22
N TYR A 237 -1.43 21.72 -24.19
CA TYR A 237 -2.63 22.26 -23.56
C TYR A 237 -3.67 22.78 -24.54
N GLN A 238 -4.94 22.70 -24.14
CA GLN A 238 -6.07 23.29 -24.86
C GLN A 238 -5.93 24.81 -24.98
N GLU A 239 -5.44 25.45 -23.93
CA GLU A 239 -5.20 26.89 -23.86
C GLU A 239 -4.08 27.32 -24.82
N GLN A 240 -3.10 26.45 -25.10
CA GLN A 240 -2.08 26.73 -26.12
C GLN A 240 -2.69 26.74 -27.52
N VAL A 241 -3.61 25.81 -27.83
CA VAL A 241 -4.35 25.82 -29.10
C VAL A 241 -5.14 27.12 -29.26
N MET A 242 -5.79 27.58 -28.18
CA MET A 242 -6.52 28.84 -28.20
C MET A 242 -5.59 30.05 -28.42
N GLN A 243 -4.43 30.07 -27.75
CA GLN A 243 -3.44 31.13 -27.90
C GLN A 243 -2.80 31.13 -29.29
N ILE A 244 -2.53 29.97 -29.89
CA ILE A 244 -2.02 29.85 -31.27
C ILE A 244 -3.02 30.49 -32.25
N ALA A 245 -4.32 30.17 -32.12
CA ALA A 245 -5.37 30.77 -32.94
C ALA A 245 -5.50 32.29 -32.75
N GLN A 246 -5.32 32.77 -31.52
CA GLN A 246 -5.33 34.21 -31.23
C GLN A 246 -4.10 34.92 -31.82
N VAL A 247 -2.91 34.37 -31.66
CA VAL A 247 -1.66 35.00 -32.07
C VAL A 247 -1.52 35.01 -33.59
N LEU A 248 -1.72 33.85 -34.24
CA LEU A 248 -1.53 33.71 -35.68
C LEU A 248 -2.73 34.21 -36.48
N ALA A 249 -3.96 33.82 -36.11
CA ALA A 249 -5.15 34.09 -36.91
C ALA A 249 -6.04 35.21 -36.35
N LYS A 250 -5.64 35.89 -35.27
CA LYS A 250 -6.38 36.98 -34.60
C LYS A 250 -7.80 36.59 -34.17
N PHE A 251 -8.00 35.33 -33.79
CA PHE A 251 -9.27 34.88 -33.22
C PHE A 251 -9.58 35.64 -31.92
N SER A 252 -10.86 35.89 -31.66
CA SER A 252 -11.30 36.24 -30.31
C SER A 252 -11.19 35.01 -29.40
N LEU A 253 -11.05 35.21 -28.08
CA LEU A 253 -10.98 34.09 -27.13
C LEU A 253 -12.22 33.18 -27.20
N GLY A 254 -13.40 33.75 -27.46
CA GLY A 254 -14.62 32.97 -27.68
C GLY A 254 -14.58 32.14 -28.96
N ALA A 255 -14.09 32.70 -30.06
CA ALA A 255 -13.92 31.96 -31.31
C ALA A 255 -12.86 30.85 -31.17
N ALA A 256 -11.78 31.10 -30.42
CA ALA A 256 -10.75 30.11 -30.12
C ALA A 256 -11.29 28.95 -29.25
N ASP A 257 -12.21 29.21 -28.32
CA ASP A 257 -12.88 28.14 -27.57
C ASP A 257 -13.81 27.29 -28.48
N LEU A 258 -14.51 27.92 -29.43
CA LEU A 258 -15.31 27.20 -30.42
C LEU A 258 -14.44 26.27 -31.27
N LEU A 259 -13.26 26.74 -31.71
CA LEU A 259 -12.26 25.92 -32.40
C LEU A 259 -11.84 24.71 -31.55
N ARG A 260 -11.48 24.94 -30.28
CA ARG A 260 -11.11 23.87 -29.34
C ARG A 260 -12.23 22.84 -29.18
N ARG A 261 -13.49 23.28 -29.04
CA ARG A 261 -14.65 22.38 -28.93
C ARG A 261 -14.88 21.57 -30.21
N ALA A 262 -14.72 22.20 -31.37
CA ALA A 262 -14.85 21.52 -32.66
C ALA A 262 -13.80 20.41 -32.82
N MET A 263 -12.55 20.70 -32.44
CA MET A 263 -11.47 19.71 -32.46
C MET A 263 -11.72 18.55 -31.49
N GLY A 264 -12.22 18.83 -30.28
CA GLY A 264 -12.55 17.78 -29.30
C GLY A 264 -13.67 16.84 -29.75
N LYS A 265 -14.69 17.37 -30.45
CA LYS A 265 -15.80 16.58 -31.00
C LYS A 265 -15.46 15.83 -32.29
N LYS A 266 -14.29 16.10 -32.90
CA LYS A 266 -13.85 15.52 -34.19
C LYS A 266 -14.91 15.62 -35.29
N ASN A 267 -15.68 16.71 -35.36
CA ASN A 267 -16.69 16.89 -36.39
C ASN A 267 -16.02 17.34 -37.71
N PRO A 268 -16.00 16.51 -38.77
CA PRO A 268 -15.25 16.82 -39.99
C PRO A 268 -15.74 18.10 -40.69
N ALA A 269 -17.05 18.34 -40.68
CA ALA A 269 -17.64 19.49 -41.37
C ALA A 269 -17.30 20.82 -40.67
N GLU A 270 -17.31 20.84 -39.33
CA GLU A 270 -16.93 22.04 -38.57
C GLU A 270 -15.42 22.29 -38.60
N MET A 271 -14.60 21.22 -38.58
CA MET A 271 -13.15 21.34 -38.71
C MET A 271 -12.74 21.95 -40.06
N ALA A 272 -13.40 21.56 -41.15
CA ALA A 272 -13.15 22.13 -42.47
C ALA A 272 -13.45 23.65 -42.51
N LYS A 273 -14.56 24.10 -41.91
CA LYS A 273 -14.89 25.53 -41.81
C LYS A 273 -13.84 26.30 -41.01
N GLN A 274 -13.47 25.76 -39.85
CA GLN A 274 -12.50 26.41 -38.97
C GLN A 274 -11.10 26.49 -39.59
N ARG A 275 -10.70 25.50 -40.38
CA ARG A 275 -9.44 25.50 -41.13
C ARG A 275 -9.33 26.69 -42.10
N VAL A 276 -10.40 26.98 -42.83
CA VAL A 276 -10.45 28.13 -43.76
C VAL A 276 -10.32 29.44 -42.99
N ILE A 277 -11.09 29.61 -41.91
CA ILE A 277 -11.05 30.83 -41.10
C ILE A 277 -9.65 31.05 -40.49
N PHE A 278 -9.02 29.98 -40.01
CA PHE A 278 -7.67 30.05 -39.44
C PHE A 278 -6.61 30.43 -40.49
N THR A 279 -6.62 29.77 -41.65
CA THR A 279 -5.64 30.03 -42.72
C THR A 279 -5.78 31.45 -43.29
N GLU A 280 -7.00 31.90 -43.57
CA GLU A 280 -7.24 33.29 -44.01
C GLU A 280 -6.80 34.32 -42.96
N GLY A 281 -7.08 34.06 -41.67
CA GLY A 281 -6.64 34.91 -40.57
C GLY A 281 -5.12 34.98 -40.45
N ALA A 282 -4.45 33.83 -40.59
CA ALA A 282 -2.98 33.73 -40.52
C ALA A 282 -2.30 34.43 -41.70
N VAL A 283 -2.82 34.28 -42.91
CA VAL A 283 -2.32 34.98 -44.11
C VAL A 283 -2.49 36.49 -43.98
N LYS A 284 -3.63 36.97 -43.46
CA LYS A 284 -3.85 38.38 -43.14
C LYS A 284 -2.86 38.92 -42.10
N ASN A 285 -2.34 38.05 -41.24
CA ASN A 285 -1.34 38.37 -40.23
C ASN A 285 0.10 38.06 -40.68
N SER A 286 0.36 38.02 -41.99
CA SER A 286 1.69 37.83 -42.60
C SER A 286 2.35 36.47 -42.36
N VAL A 287 1.58 35.44 -42.00
CA VAL A 287 2.06 34.04 -41.93
C VAL A 287 1.88 33.39 -43.30
N LYS A 288 2.89 32.66 -43.79
CA LYS A 288 2.79 31.90 -45.04
C LYS A 288 1.68 30.85 -44.96
N GLU A 289 0.89 30.70 -46.01
CA GLU A 289 -0.25 29.76 -46.06
C GLU A 289 0.17 28.30 -45.79
N GLU A 290 1.31 27.87 -46.34
CA GLU A 290 1.88 26.54 -46.08
C GLU A 290 2.17 26.32 -44.59
N THR A 291 2.78 27.31 -43.93
CA THR A 291 3.09 27.26 -42.51
C THR A 291 1.81 27.28 -41.66
N ALA A 292 0.82 28.09 -42.03
CA ALA A 292 -0.46 28.14 -41.33
C ALA A 292 -1.21 26.79 -41.44
N THR A 293 -1.23 26.18 -42.62
CA THR A 293 -1.86 24.87 -42.83
C THR A 293 -1.16 23.78 -42.03
N TYR A 294 0.17 23.76 -42.06
CA TYR A 294 0.98 22.82 -41.27
C TYR A 294 0.72 22.96 -39.75
N ILE A 295 0.64 24.19 -39.24
CA ILE A 295 0.33 24.43 -37.82
C ILE A 295 -1.09 23.95 -37.48
N PHE A 296 -2.05 24.16 -38.39
CA PHE A 296 -3.41 23.67 -38.19
C PHE A 296 -3.48 22.13 -38.13
N ASP A 297 -2.79 21.44 -39.05
CA ASP A 297 -2.70 19.96 -39.04
C ASP A 297 -2.09 19.45 -37.73
N LEU A 298 -1.06 20.14 -37.25
CA LEU A 298 -0.39 19.83 -36.00
C LEU A 298 -1.33 20.03 -34.80
N MET A 299 -2.09 21.13 -34.75
CA MET A 299 -3.13 21.34 -33.74
C MET A 299 -4.21 20.26 -33.77
N GLU A 300 -4.71 19.89 -34.96
CA GLU A 300 -5.75 18.88 -35.14
C GLU A 300 -5.28 17.50 -34.63
N LYS A 301 -4.04 17.11 -34.94
CA LYS A 301 -3.43 15.88 -34.43
C LYS A 301 -3.34 15.88 -32.90
N PHE A 302 -2.99 17.02 -32.29
CA PHE A 302 -2.79 17.12 -30.84
C PHE A 302 -4.06 17.39 -30.04
N ALA A 303 -5.10 17.95 -30.64
CA ALA A 303 -6.34 18.25 -29.93
C ALA A 303 -7.07 16.99 -29.42
N GLY A 304 -6.80 15.82 -30.01
CA GLY A 304 -7.25 14.53 -29.46
C GLY A 304 -6.63 14.18 -28.10
N TYR A 305 -5.51 14.80 -27.74
CA TYR A 305 -4.75 14.54 -26.52
C TYR A 305 -4.58 15.78 -25.63
N GLY A 306 -4.92 16.97 -26.15
CA GLY A 306 -4.74 18.24 -25.47
C GLY A 306 -5.47 18.29 -24.12
N PHE A 307 -4.72 18.66 -23.08
CA PHE A 307 -5.24 18.70 -21.71
C PHE A 307 -5.63 20.10 -21.29
N ASN A 308 -6.55 20.22 -20.34
CA ASN A 308 -6.95 21.52 -19.81
C ASN A 308 -5.91 22.02 -18.79
N LYS A 309 -5.23 23.12 -19.10
CA LYS A 309 -4.13 23.65 -18.29
C LYS A 309 -4.63 24.15 -16.94
N SER A 310 -5.77 24.84 -16.88
CA SER A 310 -6.27 25.38 -15.60
C SER A 310 -6.59 24.28 -14.58
N HIS A 311 -7.21 23.18 -15.03
CA HIS A 311 -7.42 22.01 -14.20
C HIS A 311 -6.09 21.35 -13.78
N SER A 312 -5.17 21.14 -14.73
CA SER A 312 -3.86 20.57 -14.43
C SER A 312 -3.07 21.41 -13.43
N ALA A 313 -3.09 22.75 -13.57
CA ALA A 313 -2.36 23.68 -12.71
C ALA A 313 -2.92 23.69 -11.28
N ALA A 314 -4.24 23.69 -11.13
CA ALA A 314 -4.87 23.66 -9.81
C ALA A 314 -4.51 22.38 -9.03
N TYR A 315 -4.52 21.22 -9.70
CA TYR A 315 -4.14 19.96 -9.07
C TYR A 315 -2.63 19.83 -8.86
N ALA A 316 -1.82 20.34 -9.79
CA ALA A 316 -0.36 20.42 -9.65
C ALA A 316 0.06 21.28 -8.45
N LEU A 317 -0.68 22.34 -8.13
CA LEU A 317 -0.46 23.14 -6.92
C LEU A 317 -0.64 22.27 -5.66
N VAL A 318 -1.71 21.48 -5.59
CA VAL A 318 -1.93 20.56 -4.46
C VAL A 318 -0.81 19.51 -4.40
N SER A 319 -0.38 18.95 -5.53
CA SER A 319 0.77 18.04 -5.59
C SER A 319 2.04 18.70 -5.06
N TYR A 320 2.32 19.93 -5.48
CA TYR A 320 3.46 20.71 -5.00
C TYR A 320 3.39 21.00 -3.50
N GLN A 321 2.23 21.40 -2.99
CA GLN A 321 2.01 21.61 -1.55
C GLN A 321 2.27 20.33 -0.74
N THR A 322 1.81 19.16 -1.21
CA THR A 322 2.10 17.88 -0.54
C THR A 322 3.59 17.51 -0.62
N ALA A 323 4.26 17.78 -1.74
CA ALA A 323 5.69 17.53 -1.88
C ALA A 323 6.52 18.47 -0.98
N TRP A 324 6.12 19.74 -0.87
CA TRP A 324 6.76 20.73 -0.03
C TRP A 324 6.61 20.39 1.46
N LEU A 325 5.39 20.03 1.90
CA LEU A 325 5.16 19.55 3.27
C LEU A 325 6.00 18.30 3.58
N LYS A 326 6.09 17.36 2.63
CA LYS A 326 6.94 16.17 2.79
C LYS A 326 8.43 16.50 2.85
N ALA A 327 8.90 17.51 2.14
CA ALA A 327 10.31 17.91 2.11
C ALA A 327 10.72 18.66 3.39
N HIS A 328 9.87 19.55 3.91
CA HIS A 328 10.20 20.43 5.04
C HIS A 328 9.68 19.95 6.40
N TYR A 329 8.54 19.24 6.43
CA TYR A 329 7.89 18.74 7.64
C TYR A 329 7.49 17.25 7.48
N PRO A 330 8.48 16.36 7.22
CA PRO A 330 8.23 14.98 6.84
C PRO A 330 7.43 14.19 7.89
N ALA A 331 7.74 14.31 9.18
CA ALA A 331 7.06 13.57 10.24
C ALA A 331 5.59 14.01 10.39
N GLN A 332 5.32 15.32 10.41
CA GLN A 332 3.98 15.89 10.52
C GLN A 332 3.13 15.57 9.29
N PHE A 333 3.72 15.68 8.09
CA PHE A 333 3.04 15.30 6.86
C PHE A 333 2.71 13.81 6.82
N MET A 334 3.69 12.94 7.12
CA MET A 334 3.47 11.49 7.09
C MET A 334 2.48 11.03 8.17
N ALA A 335 2.46 11.64 9.36
CA ALA A 335 1.44 11.36 10.37
C ALA A 335 0.03 11.73 9.89
N ALA A 336 -0.14 12.85 9.18
CA ALA A 336 -1.41 13.24 8.59
C ALA A 336 -1.85 12.27 7.46
N VAL A 337 -0.91 11.84 6.61
CA VAL A 337 -1.18 10.86 5.53
C VAL A 337 -1.58 9.50 6.13
N LEU A 338 -0.82 9.00 7.11
CA LEU A 338 -1.12 7.75 7.82
C LEU A 338 -2.51 7.80 8.46
N SER A 339 -2.86 8.93 9.07
CA SER A 339 -4.19 9.12 9.66
C SER A 339 -5.30 9.11 8.61
N ALA A 340 -5.08 9.72 7.44
CA ALA A 340 -6.10 9.80 6.40
C ALA A 340 -6.34 8.45 5.68
N ASP A 341 -5.37 7.54 5.70
CA ASP A 341 -5.46 6.19 5.15
C ASP A 341 -5.55 5.10 6.23
N MET A 342 -5.83 5.45 7.50
CA MET A 342 -5.79 4.51 8.64
C MET A 342 -6.74 3.32 8.50
N ASP A 343 -7.86 3.50 7.79
CA ASP A 343 -8.84 2.43 7.53
C ASP A 343 -8.32 1.36 6.55
N ASN A 344 -7.29 1.68 5.77
CA ASN A 344 -6.70 0.79 4.78
C ASN A 344 -5.33 0.29 5.25
N THR A 345 -5.33 -0.87 5.90
CA THR A 345 -4.13 -1.50 6.44
C THR A 345 -3.02 -1.66 5.40
N ASP A 346 -3.33 -2.10 4.18
CA ASP A 346 -2.30 -2.31 3.14
C ASP A 346 -1.59 -1.00 2.76
N LYS A 347 -2.32 0.12 2.73
CA LYS A 347 -1.73 1.44 2.52
C LYS A 347 -0.91 1.90 3.71
N VAL A 348 -1.40 1.69 4.94
CA VAL A 348 -0.64 2.01 6.16
C VAL A 348 0.71 1.31 6.16
N VAL A 349 0.76 0.02 5.81
CA VAL A 349 2.03 -0.72 5.70
C VAL A 349 2.98 -0.06 4.69
N MET A 350 2.49 0.25 3.47
CA MET A 350 3.32 0.92 2.47
C MET A 350 3.82 2.31 2.91
N LEU A 351 3.02 3.05 3.68
CA LEU A 351 3.38 4.37 4.20
C LEU A 351 4.37 4.27 5.37
N VAL A 352 4.24 3.28 6.25
CA VAL A 352 5.21 2.98 7.30
C VAL A 352 6.57 2.60 6.71
N ASP A 353 6.58 1.83 5.61
CA ASP A 353 7.83 1.52 4.89
C ASP A 353 8.49 2.77 4.31
N GLU A 354 7.68 3.71 3.79
CA GLU A 354 8.18 5.01 3.34
C GLU A 354 8.75 5.83 4.52
N CYS A 355 8.10 5.83 5.68
CA CYS A 355 8.63 6.45 6.89
C CYS A 355 10.01 5.89 7.25
N HIS A 356 10.16 4.56 7.27
CA HIS A 356 11.46 3.92 7.52
C HIS A 356 12.52 4.32 6.49
N ARG A 357 12.15 4.40 5.19
CA ARG A 357 13.05 4.88 4.13
C ARG A 357 13.48 6.33 4.35
N MET A 358 12.58 7.17 4.85
CA MET A 358 12.83 8.56 5.22
C MET A 358 13.56 8.69 6.57
N LYS A 359 13.86 7.56 7.24
CA LYS A 359 14.46 7.49 8.59
C LYS A 359 13.59 8.06 9.71
N ILE A 360 12.27 8.09 9.50
CA ILE A 360 11.29 8.45 10.51
C ILE A 360 10.93 7.19 11.29
N ASN A 361 11.09 7.23 12.62
CA ASN A 361 10.78 6.12 13.50
C ASN A 361 9.28 6.06 13.79
N VAL A 362 8.65 4.90 13.59
CA VAL A 362 7.24 4.69 13.92
C VAL A 362 7.17 3.93 15.24
N LEU A 363 6.81 4.63 16.31
CA LEU A 363 6.68 4.07 17.65
C LEU A 363 5.47 3.13 17.73
N PRO A 364 5.54 2.06 18.54
CA PRO A 364 4.46 1.09 18.65
C PRO A 364 3.20 1.68 19.29
N PRO A 365 2.03 1.05 19.04
CA PRO A 365 0.79 1.44 19.70
C PRO A 365 0.92 1.25 21.22
N ASP A 366 0.32 2.17 21.96
CA ASP A 366 0.29 2.20 23.42
C ASP A 366 -0.94 2.97 23.90
N VAL A 367 -1.78 2.35 24.72
CA VAL A 367 -2.99 2.98 25.28
C VAL A 367 -2.69 4.21 26.14
N ASN A 368 -1.49 4.34 26.71
CA ASN A 368 -1.12 5.48 27.55
C ASN A 368 -0.69 6.71 26.75
N HIS A 369 -0.09 6.51 25.56
CA HIS A 369 0.49 7.61 24.77
C HIS A 369 -0.28 7.88 23.46
N CYS A 370 -0.85 6.86 22.82
CA CYS A 370 -1.44 6.98 21.50
C CYS A 370 -2.82 7.63 21.51
N LYS A 371 -3.19 8.29 20.41
CA LYS A 371 -4.54 8.82 20.18
C LYS A 371 -5.26 7.97 19.14
N TYR A 372 -6.45 8.40 18.71
CA TYR A 372 -7.15 7.77 17.59
C TYR A 372 -6.32 7.87 16.30
N GLU A 373 -5.92 9.09 15.95
CA GLU A 373 -5.06 9.41 14.80
C GLU A 373 -3.57 9.19 15.12
N PHE A 374 -2.75 9.06 14.08
CA PHE A 374 -1.29 9.09 14.23
C PHE A 374 -0.87 10.50 14.64
N THR A 375 0.10 10.57 15.56
CA THR A 375 0.59 11.84 16.09
C THR A 375 2.10 11.90 16.02
N VAL A 376 2.67 13.08 16.23
CA VAL A 376 4.12 13.29 16.18
C VAL A 376 4.65 13.48 17.60
N SER A 377 5.72 12.76 17.95
CA SER A 377 6.46 12.96 19.20
C SER A 377 7.49 14.08 19.03
N ASP A 378 8.30 13.95 17.99
CA ASP A 378 9.43 14.82 17.64
C ASP A 378 9.61 14.84 16.12
N ASP A 379 10.57 15.62 15.62
CA ASP A 379 10.77 15.81 14.18
C ASP A 379 11.12 14.52 13.42
N ASP A 380 11.55 13.45 14.12
CA ASP A 380 11.98 12.18 13.55
C ASP A 380 11.10 10.99 13.97
N SER A 381 10.03 11.19 14.75
CA SER A 381 9.25 10.09 15.34
C SER A 381 7.73 10.30 15.29
N ILE A 382 7.03 9.28 14.79
CA ILE A 382 5.57 9.21 14.71
C ILE A 382 5.06 8.20 15.74
N ILE A 383 4.06 8.60 16.53
CA ILE A 383 3.31 7.75 17.46
C ILE A 383 2.15 7.09 16.70
N TYR A 384 2.03 5.78 16.84
CA TYR A 384 0.97 5.00 16.19
C TYR A 384 -0.44 5.51 16.54
N GLY A 385 -1.36 5.51 15.58
CA GLY A 385 -2.77 5.76 15.83
C GLY A 385 -3.50 4.48 16.23
N LEU A 386 -4.19 4.47 17.38
CA LEU A 386 -4.98 3.31 17.81
C LEU A 386 -6.10 2.98 16.80
N GLY A 387 -6.55 3.96 16.01
CA GLY A 387 -7.54 3.79 14.94
C GLY A 387 -7.08 2.86 13.81
N ALA A 388 -5.77 2.71 13.60
CA ALA A 388 -5.24 1.83 12.56
C ALA A 388 -5.20 0.34 12.97
N ILE A 389 -5.57 0.00 14.21
CA ILE A 389 -5.57 -1.39 14.68
C ILE A 389 -6.81 -2.11 14.14
N LYS A 390 -6.57 -3.10 13.27
CA LYS A 390 -7.62 -3.87 12.62
C LYS A 390 -8.43 -4.66 13.64
N GLY A 391 -9.74 -4.41 13.67
CA GLY A 391 -10.68 -5.08 14.58
C GLY A 391 -10.99 -4.31 15.86
N VAL A 392 -10.39 -3.13 16.05
CA VAL A 392 -10.75 -2.18 17.11
C VAL A 392 -11.67 -1.11 16.52
N GLY A 393 -12.87 -0.94 17.08
CA GLY A 393 -13.82 0.06 16.61
C GLY A 393 -13.52 1.47 17.16
N ALA A 394 -13.85 2.51 16.40
CA ALA A 394 -13.64 3.90 16.79
C ALA A 394 -14.22 4.25 18.17
N ALA A 395 -15.47 3.81 18.43
CA ALA A 395 -16.13 4.04 19.72
C ALA A 395 -15.38 3.43 20.92
N ALA A 396 -14.64 2.32 20.71
CA ALA A 396 -13.84 1.71 21.77
C ALA A 396 -12.59 2.56 22.07
N ILE A 397 -11.94 3.07 21.03
CA ILE A 397 -10.74 3.92 21.15
C ILE A 397 -11.10 5.27 21.75
N GLU A 398 -12.18 5.89 21.30
CA GLU A 398 -12.70 7.14 21.88
C GLU A 398 -12.95 6.95 23.39
N SER A 399 -13.56 5.84 23.79
CA SER A 399 -13.77 5.52 25.21
C SER A 399 -12.45 5.39 25.99
N ILE A 400 -11.40 4.81 25.39
CA ILE A 400 -10.08 4.68 26.01
C ILE A 400 -9.44 6.07 26.17
N VAL A 401 -9.43 6.87 25.10
CA VAL A 401 -8.82 8.21 25.12
C VAL A 401 -9.56 9.15 26.08
N GLU A 402 -10.90 9.09 26.11
CA GLU A 402 -11.72 9.90 27.01
C GLU A 402 -11.51 9.50 28.48
N SER A 403 -11.48 8.21 28.78
CA SER A 403 -11.20 7.69 30.13
C SER A 403 -9.81 8.12 30.61
N ARG A 404 -8.78 7.99 29.77
CA ARG A 404 -7.43 8.47 30.08
C ARG A 404 -7.39 9.98 30.31
N GLY A 405 -8.13 10.75 29.53
CA GLY A 405 -8.23 12.21 29.67
C GLY A 405 -8.84 12.65 31.00
N LYS A 406 -9.75 11.85 31.57
CA LYS A 406 -10.40 12.13 32.87
C LYS A 406 -9.56 11.67 34.06
N ASP A 407 -9.03 10.44 34.00
CA ASP A 407 -8.46 9.76 35.18
C ASP A 407 -6.94 9.54 35.11
N GLY A 408 -6.27 10.07 34.08
CA GLY A 408 -4.83 9.92 33.84
C GLY A 408 -4.42 8.58 33.24
N ALA A 409 -3.11 8.31 33.23
CA ALA A 409 -2.55 7.09 32.64
C ALA A 409 -2.98 5.81 33.37
N TYR A 410 -3.13 4.72 32.61
CA TYR A 410 -3.46 3.40 33.11
C TYR A 410 -2.25 2.77 33.78
N LYS A 411 -2.44 2.25 35.00
CA LYS A 411 -1.36 1.67 35.81
C LYS A 411 -1.19 0.17 35.62
N SER A 412 -2.26 -0.53 35.25
CA SER A 412 -2.27 -2.00 35.09
C SER A 412 -3.41 -2.44 34.17
N LEU A 413 -3.39 -3.71 33.76
CA LEU A 413 -4.48 -4.31 32.98
C LEU A 413 -5.83 -4.26 33.73
N PHE A 414 -5.81 -4.43 35.04
CA PHE A 414 -7.01 -4.38 35.88
C PHE A 414 -7.59 -2.97 35.95
N ASP A 415 -6.72 -1.98 36.15
CA ASP A 415 -7.08 -0.56 36.13
C ASP A 415 -7.66 -0.15 34.78
N PHE A 416 -7.06 -0.62 33.69
CA PHE A 416 -7.56 -0.43 32.33
C PHE A 416 -8.97 -1.01 32.15
N CYS A 417 -9.18 -2.29 32.46
CA CYS A 417 -10.48 -2.95 32.31
C CYS A 417 -11.58 -2.34 33.20
N GLN A 418 -11.25 -1.78 34.37
CA GLN A 418 -12.22 -1.16 35.26
C GLN A 418 -12.71 0.21 34.78
N ARG A 419 -11.87 0.97 34.07
CA ARG A 419 -12.20 2.34 33.66
C ARG A 419 -12.86 2.43 32.28
N ILE A 420 -12.59 1.47 31.39
CA ILE A 420 -13.14 1.46 30.03
C ILE A 420 -14.56 0.90 29.98
N ASP A 421 -15.36 1.34 29.01
CA ASP A 421 -16.68 0.77 28.77
C ASP A 421 -16.56 -0.58 28.03
N LEU A 422 -16.69 -1.68 28.78
CA LEU A 422 -16.63 -3.05 28.26
C LEU A 422 -17.76 -3.39 27.27
N ARG A 423 -18.83 -2.58 27.19
CA ARG A 423 -19.86 -2.74 26.14
C ARG A 423 -19.34 -2.29 24.78
N LYS A 424 -18.47 -1.28 24.76
CA LYS A 424 -17.80 -0.77 23.55
C LYS A 424 -16.52 -1.54 23.24
N ALA A 425 -15.73 -1.85 24.28
CA ALA A 425 -14.49 -2.61 24.18
C ALA A 425 -14.69 -4.06 24.62
N ASN A 426 -15.28 -4.88 23.74
CA ASN A 426 -15.54 -6.29 24.04
C ASN A 426 -14.24 -7.13 24.13
N ARG A 427 -14.35 -8.39 24.55
CA ARG A 427 -13.21 -9.31 24.67
C ARG A 427 -12.34 -9.38 23.40
N ARG A 428 -12.95 -9.37 22.21
CA ARG A 428 -12.23 -9.44 20.94
C ARG A 428 -11.39 -8.19 20.70
N VAL A 429 -11.91 -7.01 21.05
CA VAL A 429 -11.15 -5.75 21.00
C VAL A 429 -9.95 -5.81 21.93
N LEU A 430 -10.13 -6.29 23.16
CA LEU A 430 -9.04 -6.41 24.14
C LEU A 430 -7.97 -7.43 23.72
N ASP A 431 -8.37 -8.58 23.18
CA ASP A 431 -7.46 -9.58 22.59
C ASP A 431 -6.61 -8.95 21.47
N THR A 432 -7.26 -8.17 20.61
CA THR A 432 -6.61 -7.44 19.51
C THR A 432 -5.61 -6.40 20.04
N LEU A 433 -5.95 -5.65 21.08
CA LEU A 433 -5.06 -4.66 21.70
C LEU A 433 -3.82 -5.31 22.34
N VAL A 434 -3.96 -6.48 22.96
CA VAL A 434 -2.79 -7.24 23.48
C VAL A 434 -1.92 -7.71 22.32
N ARG A 435 -2.50 -8.30 21.26
CA ARG A 435 -1.75 -8.80 20.10
C ARG A 435 -1.01 -7.68 19.36
N ALA A 436 -1.64 -6.51 19.24
CA ALA A 436 -1.08 -5.32 18.63
C ALA A 436 0.07 -4.69 19.44
N GLY A 437 0.23 -5.05 20.72
CA GLY A 437 1.22 -4.47 21.61
C GLY A 437 0.77 -3.19 22.33
N ALA A 438 -0.49 -2.78 22.15
CA ALA A 438 -1.02 -1.55 22.75
C ALA A 438 -1.06 -1.57 24.29
N LEU A 439 -0.98 -2.76 24.90
CA LEU A 439 -1.04 -2.97 26.35
C LEU A 439 0.30 -3.45 26.93
N ASP A 440 1.39 -3.42 26.15
CA ASP A 440 2.69 -3.98 26.55
C ASP A 440 3.27 -3.32 27.82
N GLN A 441 2.97 -2.03 28.07
CA GLN A 441 3.42 -1.33 29.28
C GLN A 441 2.62 -1.70 30.54
N LEU A 442 1.50 -2.41 30.43
CA LEU A 442 0.60 -2.69 31.55
C LEU A 442 0.84 -4.03 32.25
N GLY A 443 1.81 -4.83 31.78
CA GLY A 443 2.15 -6.12 32.37
C GLY A 443 3.54 -6.61 31.95
N ALA A 444 3.95 -7.75 32.49
CA ALA A 444 5.28 -8.30 32.25
C ALA A 444 5.47 -8.86 30.82
N GLY A 445 4.38 -9.06 30.08
CA GLY A 445 4.42 -9.79 28.81
C GLY A 445 3.06 -10.06 28.17
N ARG A 446 3.04 -10.23 26.84
CA ARG A 446 1.79 -10.41 26.07
C ARG A 446 1.08 -11.72 26.40
N SER A 447 1.83 -12.80 26.64
CA SER A 447 1.25 -14.09 27.02
C SER A 447 0.53 -14.01 28.37
N THR A 448 1.19 -13.39 29.34
CA THR A 448 0.67 -13.15 30.70
C THR A 448 -0.54 -12.22 30.66
N LEU A 449 -0.50 -11.14 29.88
CA LEU A 449 -1.65 -10.23 29.67
C LEU A 449 -2.84 -10.98 29.06
N MET A 450 -2.60 -11.79 28.03
CA MET A 450 -3.66 -12.55 27.36
C MET A 450 -4.32 -13.57 28.28
N ALA A 451 -3.52 -14.32 29.05
CA ALA A 451 -4.04 -15.28 30.03
C ALA A 451 -4.85 -14.58 31.12
N THR A 452 -4.36 -13.43 31.61
CA THR A 452 -4.97 -12.65 32.69
C THR A 452 -6.24 -11.92 32.26
N LEU A 453 -6.40 -11.61 30.97
CA LEU A 453 -7.50 -10.79 30.43
C LEU A 453 -8.89 -11.27 30.87
N THR A 454 -9.11 -12.59 30.89
CA THR A 454 -10.40 -13.17 31.31
C THR A 454 -10.73 -12.84 32.77
N LYS A 455 -9.73 -12.84 33.65
CA LYS A 455 -9.88 -12.53 35.07
C LYS A 455 -10.11 -11.03 35.27
N ALA A 456 -9.38 -10.19 34.53
CA ALA A 456 -9.52 -8.74 34.58
C ALA A 456 -10.92 -8.26 34.15
N ILE A 457 -11.46 -8.80 33.06
CA ILE A 457 -12.82 -8.47 32.59
C ILE A 457 -13.87 -8.85 33.62
N LYS A 458 -13.79 -10.07 34.19
CA LYS A 458 -14.76 -10.52 35.21
C LYS A 458 -14.75 -9.65 36.46
N LEU A 459 -13.56 -9.25 36.90
CA LEU A 459 -13.40 -8.39 38.07
C LEU A 459 -13.98 -6.99 37.80
N ALA A 460 -13.72 -6.43 36.62
CA ALA A 460 -14.31 -5.15 36.20
C ALA A 460 -15.85 -5.21 36.11
N GLU A 461 -16.42 -6.25 35.51
CA GLU A 461 -17.88 -6.44 35.46
C GLU A 461 -18.51 -6.55 36.85
N GLN A 462 -17.83 -7.21 37.80
CA GLN A 462 -18.28 -7.32 39.17
C GLN A 462 -18.22 -5.97 39.90
N THR A 463 -17.12 -5.23 39.75
CA THR A 463 -17.00 -3.86 40.30
C THR A 463 -18.08 -2.94 39.75
N GLN A 464 -18.36 -3.00 38.45
CA GLN A 464 -19.37 -2.16 37.81
C GLN A 464 -20.79 -2.51 38.30
N LYS A 465 -21.12 -3.79 38.45
CA LYS A 465 -22.39 -4.24 39.05
C LYS A 465 -22.56 -3.77 40.50
N ASN A 466 -21.50 -3.86 41.31
CA ASN A 466 -21.56 -3.40 42.70
C ASN A 466 -21.82 -1.89 42.79
N ASN A 467 -21.15 -1.10 41.93
CA ASN A 467 -21.35 0.34 41.83
C ASN A 467 -22.77 0.71 41.38
N ASP A 468 -23.29 0.04 40.34
CA ASP A 468 -24.65 0.25 39.82
C ASP A 468 -25.72 -0.10 40.87
N MET A 469 -25.44 -1.08 41.73
CA MET A 469 -26.31 -1.48 42.85
C MET A 469 -26.17 -0.57 44.09
N GLY A 470 -25.32 0.45 44.05
CA GLY A 470 -25.06 1.33 45.20
C GLY A 470 -24.39 0.62 46.38
N GLN A 471 -23.90 -0.60 46.19
CA GLN A 471 -23.11 -1.32 47.19
C GLN A 471 -21.68 -0.82 47.11
N THR A 472 -21.35 0.11 48.01
CA THR A 472 -19.95 0.34 48.38
C THR A 472 -19.48 -0.90 49.14
N ASP A 473 -18.58 -1.66 48.53
CA ASP A 473 -18.00 -2.82 49.18
C ASP A 473 -17.26 -2.36 50.45
N LEU A 474 -17.85 -2.66 51.63
CA LEU A 474 -17.30 -2.29 52.94
C LEU A 474 -15.90 -2.88 53.16
N PHE A 475 -15.54 -3.94 52.41
CA PHE A 475 -14.24 -4.59 52.42
C PHE A 475 -13.37 -4.24 51.20
N GLY A 476 -13.93 -3.64 50.15
CA GLY A 476 -13.18 -3.21 48.96
C GLY A 476 -12.22 -2.04 49.22
N ASN A 477 -12.52 -1.22 50.24
CA ASN A 477 -11.64 -0.14 50.70
C ASN A 477 -10.53 -0.59 51.68
N MET A 478 -10.51 -1.84 52.16
CA MET A 478 -9.33 -2.37 52.87
C MET A 478 -8.13 -2.61 51.94
N VAL A 479 -8.31 -2.48 50.62
CA VAL A 479 -7.23 -2.51 49.62
C VAL A 479 -6.63 -1.11 49.36
N LYS A 480 -7.15 -0.07 50.04
CA LYS A 480 -6.58 1.28 50.04
C LYS A 480 -5.95 1.60 51.40
N GLU A 481 -5.00 0.80 51.85
CA GLU A 481 -4.03 1.29 52.84
C GLU A 481 -2.81 1.87 52.11
N GLU A 482 -2.48 3.09 52.51
CA GLU A 482 -1.45 3.95 51.98
C GLU A 482 -0.05 3.31 52.12
N GLY A 483 0.73 3.31 51.02
CA GLY A 483 2.19 3.36 51.14
C GLY A 483 3.01 2.08 51.02
N THR A 484 2.54 0.99 50.41
CA THR A 484 3.40 -0.15 50.04
C THR A 484 3.30 -0.52 48.55
N PRO A 485 4.40 -0.51 47.78
CA PRO A 485 4.42 -0.95 46.38
C PRO A 485 4.49 -2.49 46.35
N GLY A 486 3.35 -3.16 46.32
CA GLY A 486 3.35 -4.61 46.11
C GLY A 486 2.05 -5.31 46.49
N HIS A 487 1.04 -5.27 45.62
CA HIS A 487 -0.04 -6.28 45.57
C HIS A 487 -0.64 -6.45 44.15
N SER A 488 0.05 -6.03 43.08
CA SER A 488 -0.41 -6.22 41.70
C SER A 488 -0.07 -7.59 41.10
N ASP A 489 1.01 -8.25 41.55
CA ASP A 489 1.54 -9.46 40.91
C ASP A 489 0.75 -10.73 41.22
N GLU A 490 0.06 -10.80 42.36
CA GLU A 490 -0.72 -12.01 42.75
C GLU A 490 -1.96 -12.26 41.86
N TYR A 491 -2.40 -11.25 41.09
CA TYR A 491 -3.56 -11.38 40.24
C TYR A 491 -3.24 -11.84 38.82
N TYR A 492 -2.00 -11.66 38.36
CA TYR A 492 -1.57 -12.05 37.02
C TYR A 492 -1.38 -13.57 36.90
N ILE A 493 -1.78 -14.11 35.76
CA ILE A 493 -1.55 -15.51 35.41
C ILE A 493 -0.24 -15.56 34.63
N THR A 494 0.86 -15.83 35.32
CA THR A 494 2.18 -15.94 34.70
C THR A 494 2.21 -17.11 33.72
N GLN A 495 2.55 -16.82 32.47
CA GLN A 495 2.85 -17.82 31.45
C GLN A 495 4.25 -17.60 30.88
N ALA A 496 4.81 -18.64 30.27
CA ALA A 496 5.98 -18.45 29.42
C ALA A 496 5.64 -17.44 28.31
N GLU A 497 6.60 -16.59 27.93
CA GLU A 497 6.40 -15.66 26.82
C GLU A 497 6.06 -16.40 25.53
N TRP A 498 5.32 -15.71 24.67
CA TRP A 498 5.05 -16.25 23.34
C TRP A 498 6.34 -16.38 22.54
N ASP A 499 6.43 -17.46 21.77
CA ASP A 499 7.41 -17.57 20.70
C ASP A 499 7.27 -16.40 19.72
N ASP A 500 8.39 -15.97 19.14
CA ASP A 500 8.42 -14.85 18.18
C ASP A 500 7.43 -15.05 17.03
N GLU A 501 7.24 -16.28 16.55
CA GLU A 501 6.28 -16.59 15.49
C GLU A 501 4.84 -16.23 15.87
N VAL A 502 4.41 -16.58 17.09
CA VAL A 502 3.06 -16.29 17.58
C VAL A 502 2.89 -14.78 17.78
N ARG A 503 3.90 -14.13 18.37
CA ARG A 503 3.90 -12.69 18.63
C ARG A 503 3.85 -11.87 17.35
N LEU A 504 4.74 -12.17 16.40
CA LEU A 504 4.83 -11.48 15.10
C LEU A 504 3.61 -11.75 14.22
N THR A 505 3.05 -12.97 14.25
CA THR A 505 1.80 -13.27 13.54
C THR A 505 0.64 -12.44 14.11
N GLY A 506 0.55 -12.32 15.45
CA GLY A 506 -0.43 -11.46 16.10
C GLY A 506 -0.29 -9.98 15.73
N GLU A 507 0.93 -9.45 15.67
CA GLU A 507 1.19 -8.08 15.20
C GLU A 507 0.72 -7.89 13.77
N LYS A 508 1.02 -8.83 12.88
CA LYS A 508 0.60 -8.72 11.49
C LYS A 508 -0.91 -8.84 11.28
N GLU A 509 -1.57 -9.74 12.00
CA GLU A 509 -3.03 -9.89 11.90
C GLU A 509 -3.76 -8.62 12.34
N THR A 510 -3.18 -7.87 13.29
CA THR A 510 -3.80 -6.69 13.90
C THR A 510 -3.33 -5.37 13.29
N LEU A 511 -2.05 -5.22 12.98
CA LEU A 511 -1.43 -4.00 12.44
C LEU A 511 -1.16 -4.09 10.93
N GLY A 512 -1.12 -5.30 10.36
CA GLY A 512 -0.74 -5.54 8.97
C GLY A 512 0.76 -5.67 8.70
N LEU A 513 1.60 -5.33 9.68
CA LEU A 513 3.05 -5.36 9.58
C LEU A 513 3.70 -6.03 10.81
N TYR A 514 4.94 -6.46 10.64
CA TYR A 514 5.79 -6.92 11.73
C TYR A 514 6.52 -5.72 12.33
N LEU A 515 6.14 -5.33 13.55
CA LEU A 515 6.54 -4.04 14.11
C LEU A 515 7.78 -4.18 14.99
N THR A 516 7.83 -5.22 15.82
CA THR A 516 8.88 -5.39 16.84
C THR A 516 10.02 -6.30 16.40
N GLY A 517 9.95 -6.89 15.21
CA GLY A 517 10.96 -7.80 14.67
C GLY A 517 10.59 -8.25 13.25
N HIS A 518 11.38 -9.16 12.68
CA HIS A 518 11.11 -9.73 11.36
C HIS A 518 11.14 -11.27 11.44
N PRO A 519 10.28 -12.01 10.71
CA PRO A 519 10.28 -13.48 10.74
C PRO A 519 11.63 -14.14 10.40
N ILE A 520 12.50 -13.42 9.68
CA ILE A 520 13.85 -13.87 9.34
C ILE A 520 14.79 -13.95 10.55
N ASP A 521 14.52 -13.18 11.62
CA ASP A 521 15.41 -13.04 12.77
C ASP A 521 15.62 -14.41 13.45
N ARG A 522 14.57 -15.25 13.49
CA ARG A 522 14.62 -16.63 14.01
C ARG A 522 15.68 -17.49 13.31
N TYR A 523 15.87 -17.29 12.02
CA TYR A 523 16.76 -18.10 11.18
C TYR A 523 18.09 -17.38 10.89
N GLU A 524 18.32 -16.17 11.43
CA GLU A 524 19.45 -15.34 11.03
C GLU A 524 20.81 -16.00 11.32
N SER A 525 20.94 -16.70 12.44
CA SER A 525 22.16 -17.43 12.82
C SER A 525 22.46 -18.61 11.89
N GLU A 526 21.41 -19.25 11.40
CA GLU A 526 21.44 -20.39 10.48
C GLU A 526 21.73 -19.94 9.05
N LEU A 527 20.98 -18.95 8.57
CA LEU A 527 21.11 -18.36 7.24
C LEU A 527 22.54 -17.84 7.01
N LYS A 528 23.17 -17.21 8.01
CA LYS A 528 24.58 -16.75 7.95
C LYS A 528 25.59 -17.82 7.52
N GLN A 529 25.27 -19.11 7.70
CA GLN A 529 26.20 -20.20 7.36
C GLN A 529 26.22 -20.52 5.86
N PHE A 530 25.16 -20.19 5.11
CA PHE A 530 25.03 -20.60 3.71
C PHE A 530 24.51 -19.52 2.74
N ILE A 531 24.00 -18.38 3.23
CA ILE A 531 23.72 -17.23 2.36
C ILE A 531 25.01 -16.56 1.91
N SER A 532 25.06 -16.13 0.66
CA SER A 532 26.22 -15.46 0.07
C SER A 532 26.30 -14.00 0.51
N SER A 533 25.16 -13.31 0.61
CA SER A 533 25.07 -11.90 1.01
C SER A 533 23.67 -11.57 1.54
N ARG A 534 23.58 -10.48 2.32
CA ARG A 534 22.29 -9.81 2.61
C ARG A 534 21.82 -9.00 1.42
N LEU A 535 20.52 -8.70 1.38
CA LEU A 535 19.90 -7.96 0.29
C LEU A 535 20.50 -6.55 0.12
N ASN A 536 20.84 -5.88 1.23
CA ASN A 536 21.39 -4.52 1.19
C ASN A 536 22.84 -4.43 0.66
N LYS A 537 23.54 -5.56 0.54
CA LYS A 537 24.95 -5.64 0.12
C LYS A 537 25.13 -6.27 -1.26
N LEU A 538 24.03 -6.55 -1.96
CA LEU A 538 24.08 -7.13 -3.30
C LEU A 538 24.76 -6.16 -4.29
N GLN A 539 25.76 -6.65 -5.01
CA GLN A 539 26.48 -5.92 -6.06
C GLN A 539 26.55 -6.75 -7.35
N PRO A 540 26.36 -6.13 -8.52
CA PRO A 540 26.46 -6.82 -9.80
C PRO A 540 27.94 -7.17 -10.11
N GLY A 541 28.16 -8.38 -10.65
CA GLY A 541 29.43 -8.75 -11.28
C GLY A 541 30.51 -9.35 -10.37
N ARG A 542 30.30 -9.49 -9.06
CA ARG A 542 31.27 -10.12 -8.15
C ARG A 542 31.14 -11.65 -8.07
N ASP A 543 29.93 -12.17 -8.14
CA ASP A 543 29.61 -13.61 -8.14
C ASP A 543 28.52 -13.90 -9.18
N GLN A 544 28.72 -14.92 -10.02
CA GLN A 544 27.74 -15.31 -11.04
C GLN A 544 26.49 -15.98 -10.45
N ASN A 545 26.60 -16.56 -9.25
CA ASN A 545 25.48 -17.17 -8.52
C ASN A 545 25.52 -16.75 -7.05
N VAL A 546 24.47 -16.06 -6.62
CA VAL A 546 24.30 -15.53 -5.26
C VAL A 546 23.11 -16.23 -4.61
N THR A 547 23.28 -16.70 -3.38
CA THR A 547 22.20 -17.24 -2.57
C THR A 547 21.75 -16.21 -1.55
N ILE A 548 20.47 -15.85 -1.61
CA ILE A 548 19.81 -14.90 -0.72
C ILE A 548 18.63 -15.56 -0.01
N ALA A 549 18.21 -14.99 1.11
CA ALA A 549 17.01 -15.42 1.82
C ALA A 549 16.17 -14.21 2.19
N GLY A 550 14.85 -14.38 2.16
CA GLY A 550 13.92 -13.31 2.51
C GLY A 550 12.48 -13.82 2.62
N LEU A 551 11.66 -13.01 3.28
CA LEU A 551 10.22 -13.20 3.35
C LEU A 551 9.59 -12.72 2.04
N VAL A 552 8.68 -13.50 1.46
CA VAL A 552 7.92 -13.10 0.27
C VAL A 552 6.84 -12.08 0.66
N VAL A 553 7.04 -10.81 0.28
CA VAL A 553 6.12 -9.71 0.62
C VAL A 553 5.09 -9.46 -0.49
N ASP A 554 5.51 -9.53 -1.75
CA ASP A 554 4.64 -9.30 -2.91
C ASP A 554 4.95 -10.29 -4.04
N ILE A 555 3.91 -10.67 -4.79
CA ILE A 555 3.97 -11.61 -5.92
C ILE A 555 3.15 -11.03 -7.06
N ARG A 556 3.82 -10.72 -8.17
CA ARG A 556 3.18 -10.22 -9.39
C ARG A 556 3.38 -11.18 -10.54
N THR A 557 2.31 -11.79 -11.00
CA THR A 557 2.34 -12.67 -12.16
C THR A 557 2.06 -11.89 -13.43
N ARG A 558 2.79 -12.22 -14.50
CA ARG A 558 2.59 -11.64 -15.83
C ARG A 558 2.78 -12.71 -16.88
N ASN A 559 2.01 -12.65 -17.96
CA ASN A 559 2.25 -13.48 -19.13
C ASN A 559 3.37 -12.87 -19.98
N SER A 560 4.33 -13.70 -20.39
CA SER A 560 5.37 -13.34 -21.34
C SER A 560 4.76 -13.06 -22.72
N ARG A 561 5.53 -12.44 -23.62
CA ARG A 561 5.14 -12.24 -25.04
C ARG A 561 4.80 -13.55 -25.76
N LYS A 562 5.29 -14.69 -25.25
CA LYS A 562 5.01 -16.04 -25.76
C LYS A 562 3.81 -16.73 -25.10
N GLY A 563 3.16 -16.09 -24.11
CA GLY A 563 2.01 -16.64 -23.37
C GLY A 563 2.35 -17.34 -22.05
N ASP A 564 3.62 -17.71 -21.83
CA ASP A 564 4.03 -18.42 -20.61
C ASP A 564 4.01 -17.52 -19.36
N ARG A 565 3.61 -18.07 -18.22
CA ARG A 565 3.51 -17.34 -16.94
C ARG A 565 4.88 -17.13 -16.30
N MET A 566 5.19 -15.88 -15.97
CA MET A 566 6.35 -15.51 -15.14
C MET A 566 5.89 -14.75 -13.90
N ALA A 567 6.73 -14.69 -12.86
CA ALA A 567 6.45 -13.94 -11.64
C ALA A 567 7.58 -12.97 -11.28
N PHE A 568 7.22 -11.82 -10.74
CA PHE A 568 8.11 -10.89 -10.05
C PHE A 568 7.80 -10.96 -8.56
N ILE A 569 8.80 -11.27 -7.75
CA ILE A 569 8.65 -11.49 -6.31
C ILE A 569 9.46 -10.43 -5.59
N VAL A 570 8.90 -9.84 -4.55
CA VAL A 570 9.63 -8.94 -3.64
C VAL A 570 9.98 -9.70 -2.37
N LEU A 571 11.28 -9.84 -2.11
CA LEU A 571 11.81 -10.40 -0.87
C LEU A 571 12.19 -9.30 0.11
N ASP A 572 11.94 -9.55 1.39
CA ASP A 572 12.35 -8.70 2.50
C ASP A 572 13.21 -9.48 3.51
N ASP A 573 14.40 -8.96 3.83
CA ASP A 573 15.33 -9.54 4.79
C ASP A 573 15.55 -8.65 6.02
N ARG A 574 14.63 -7.71 6.30
CA ARG A 574 14.73 -6.62 7.28
C ARG A 574 15.72 -5.52 6.90
N THR A 575 16.77 -5.83 6.12
CA THR A 575 17.78 -4.82 5.75
C THR A 575 17.41 -4.04 4.50
N SER A 576 16.76 -4.70 3.54
CA SER A 576 16.22 -4.05 2.34
C SER A 576 15.20 -4.96 1.68
N ARG A 577 14.41 -4.38 0.77
CA ARG A 577 13.56 -5.15 -0.13
C ARG A 577 14.20 -5.29 -1.49
N PHE A 578 14.08 -6.47 -2.08
CA PHE A 578 14.68 -6.78 -3.37
C PHE A 578 13.69 -7.48 -4.29
N GLU A 579 13.47 -6.93 -5.49
CA GLU A 579 12.62 -7.54 -6.52
C GLU A 579 13.45 -8.52 -7.37
N LEU A 580 12.97 -9.76 -7.49
CA LEU A 580 13.55 -10.79 -8.33
C LEU A 580 12.55 -11.29 -9.37
N ALA A 581 13.07 -11.71 -10.51
CA ALA A 581 12.27 -12.29 -11.59
C ALA A 581 12.39 -13.81 -11.59
N VAL A 582 11.24 -14.48 -11.63
CA VAL A 582 11.11 -15.93 -11.82
C VAL A 582 10.56 -16.17 -13.21
N PHE A 583 11.43 -16.63 -14.10
CA PHE A 583 11.08 -16.94 -15.48
C PHE A 583 10.20 -18.21 -15.57
N PRO A 584 9.48 -18.42 -16.67
CA PRO A 584 8.46 -19.47 -16.75
C PRO A 584 8.93 -20.88 -16.43
N GLU A 585 10.13 -21.26 -16.86
CA GLU A 585 10.70 -22.59 -16.57
C GLU A 585 10.86 -22.83 -15.06
N VAL A 586 11.39 -21.84 -14.34
CA VAL A 586 11.58 -21.90 -12.88
C VAL A 586 10.24 -21.77 -12.16
N TYR A 587 9.34 -20.92 -12.66
CA TYR A 587 8.01 -20.74 -12.08
C TYR A 587 7.15 -22.01 -12.18
N SER A 588 7.25 -22.76 -13.28
CA SER A 588 6.55 -24.04 -13.42
C SER A 588 7.05 -25.11 -12.45
N HIS A 589 8.31 -25.05 -12.02
CA HIS A 589 8.89 -26.06 -11.14
C HIS A 589 8.78 -25.70 -9.65
N TYR A 590 8.94 -24.41 -9.31
CA TYR A 590 8.98 -23.93 -7.93
C TYR A 590 7.79 -23.04 -7.54
N GLY A 591 6.79 -22.91 -8.42
CA GLY A 591 5.63 -22.03 -8.23
C GLY A 591 4.88 -22.26 -6.91
N GLU A 592 4.81 -23.51 -6.45
CA GLU A 592 4.14 -23.89 -5.20
C GLU A 592 4.86 -23.40 -3.93
N LEU A 593 6.16 -23.14 -4.01
CA LEU A 593 6.95 -22.61 -2.89
C LEU A 593 6.83 -21.08 -2.77
N ILE A 594 6.34 -20.42 -3.82
CA ILE A 594 6.20 -18.96 -3.88
C ILE A 594 4.84 -18.60 -3.30
N ILE A 595 4.78 -18.57 -1.97
CA ILE A 595 3.59 -18.21 -1.22
C ILE A 595 3.89 -16.93 -0.46
N LYS A 596 2.94 -15.98 -0.47
CA LYS A 596 3.03 -14.76 0.32
C LYS A 596 3.25 -15.12 1.79
N ASP A 597 4.14 -14.39 2.45
CA ASP A 597 4.49 -14.57 3.86
C ASP A 597 5.26 -15.83 4.21
N GLN A 598 5.80 -16.53 3.22
CA GLN A 598 6.76 -17.59 3.44
C GLN A 598 8.19 -17.11 3.25
N LEU A 599 9.08 -17.66 4.07
CA LEU A 599 10.50 -17.42 3.98
C LEU A 599 11.12 -18.40 2.99
N ILE A 600 11.74 -17.85 1.96
CA ILE A 600 12.37 -18.64 0.90
C ILE A 600 13.84 -18.31 0.77
N VAL A 601 14.61 -19.30 0.33
CA VAL A 601 16.01 -19.18 -0.04
C VAL A 601 16.10 -19.28 -1.55
N VAL A 602 16.65 -18.26 -2.20
CA VAL A 602 16.73 -18.15 -3.65
C VAL A 602 18.19 -18.13 -4.07
N SER A 603 18.55 -18.96 -5.04
CA SER A 603 19.85 -18.93 -5.71
C SER A 603 19.68 -18.50 -7.15
N GLY A 604 20.56 -17.62 -7.62
CA GLY A 604 20.57 -17.19 -9.02
C GLY A 604 21.52 -16.03 -9.30
N SER A 605 21.41 -15.49 -10.51
CA SER A 605 22.34 -14.50 -11.05
C SER A 605 21.81 -13.07 -10.93
N ILE A 606 22.71 -12.14 -10.63
CA ILE A 606 22.40 -10.70 -10.53
C ILE A 606 22.88 -10.01 -11.80
N SER A 607 21.96 -9.30 -12.43
CA SER A 607 22.19 -8.48 -13.62
C SER A 607 21.89 -7.02 -13.33
N VAL A 608 22.50 -6.12 -14.08
CA VAL A 608 22.12 -4.71 -14.06
C VAL A 608 20.85 -4.58 -14.89
N ASP A 609 19.83 -3.94 -14.32
CA ASP A 609 18.64 -3.60 -15.07
C ASP A 609 18.86 -2.28 -15.80
N ASP A 610 19.08 -2.37 -17.11
CA ASP A 610 19.28 -1.21 -18.00
C ASP A 610 18.11 -0.21 -17.95
N TYR A 611 16.91 -0.65 -17.54
CA TYR A 611 15.71 0.19 -17.50
C TYR A 611 15.55 0.95 -16.18
N SER A 612 15.70 0.28 -15.03
CA SER A 612 15.56 0.93 -13.72
C SER A 612 16.86 1.51 -13.19
N GLY A 613 18.02 1.19 -13.77
CA GLY A 613 19.34 1.50 -13.21
C GLY A 613 19.60 0.81 -11.87
N GLY A 614 18.73 -0.12 -11.47
CA GLY A 614 18.85 -0.97 -10.28
C GLY A 614 19.42 -2.34 -10.62
N PHE A 615 19.51 -3.20 -9.61
CA PHE A 615 19.94 -4.59 -9.80
C PHE A 615 18.71 -5.48 -9.93
N LYS A 616 18.75 -6.44 -10.84
CA LYS A 616 17.71 -7.45 -11.02
C LYS A 616 18.31 -8.83 -10.89
N MET A 617 17.77 -9.62 -9.97
CA MET A 617 18.13 -11.03 -9.84
C MET A 617 17.17 -11.89 -10.65
N SER A 618 17.72 -12.87 -11.35
CA SER A 618 16.96 -13.94 -11.99
C SER A 618 17.07 -15.18 -11.11
N ALA A 619 15.94 -15.68 -10.60
CA ALA A 619 15.95 -16.89 -9.79
C ALA A 619 16.22 -18.12 -10.66
N GLU A 620 17.14 -18.97 -10.23
CA GLU A 620 17.42 -20.28 -10.85
C GLU A 620 16.85 -21.42 -10.00
N LYS A 621 17.03 -21.33 -8.67
CA LYS A 621 16.54 -22.32 -7.71
C LYS A 621 15.90 -21.64 -6.51
N ILE A 622 14.80 -22.21 -6.03
CA ILE A 622 14.03 -21.70 -4.89
C ILE A 622 13.81 -22.84 -3.91
N TYR A 623 14.08 -22.59 -2.64
CA TYR A 623 13.92 -23.56 -1.56
C TYR A 623 13.12 -22.94 -0.43
N ASN A 624 12.28 -23.73 0.22
CA ASN A 624 11.83 -23.40 1.57
C ASN A 624 12.97 -23.66 2.58
N ILE A 625 12.80 -23.28 3.85
CA ILE A 625 13.86 -23.45 4.86
C ILE A 625 14.23 -24.93 5.10
N ALA A 626 13.26 -25.83 5.12
CA ALA A 626 13.52 -27.26 5.32
C ALA A 626 14.36 -27.85 4.16
N GLN A 627 14.02 -27.49 2.92
CA GLN A 627 14.77 -27.88 1.72
C GLN A 627 16.15 -27.22 1.66
N ALA A 628 16.26 -25.96 2.07
CA ALA A 628 17.54 -25.27 2.14
C ALA A 628 18.48 -25.94 3.15
N ARG A 629 17.98 -26.29 4.34
CA ARG A 629 18.72 -27.10 5.31
C ARG A 629 19.12 -28.44 4.75
N GLU A 630 18.20 -29.12 4.09
CA GLU A 630 18.45 -30.43 3.51
C GLU A 630 19.57 -30.40 2.45
N MET A 631 19.64 -29.32 1.66
CA MET A 631 20.60 -29.18 0.58
C MET A 631 21.96 -28.63 1.02
N TYR A 632 21.99 -27.71 2.00
CA TYR A 632 23.21 -27.07 2.46
C TYR A 632 23.79 -27.70 3.74
N ALA A 633 23.02 -28.43 4.54
CA ALA A 633 23.55 -29.11 5.72
C ALA A 633 24.36 -30.35 5.33
N LYS A 634 25.60 -30.43 5.82
CA LYS A 634 26.44 -31.61 5.70
C LYS A 634 25.97 -32.74 6.61
N ARG A 635 25.50 -32.41 7.82
CA ARG A 635 25.04 -33.37 8.84
C ARG A 635 24.37 -32.70 10.04
N ILE A 636 23.58 -33.48 10.77
CA ILE A 636 23.04 -33.13 12.09
C ILE A 636 23.83 -33.89 13.14
N GLU A 637 24.42 -33.20 14.11
CA GLU A 637 25.13 -33.79 15.25
C GLU A 637 24.24 -33.75 16.50
N VAL A 638 24.06 -34.91 17.13
CA VAL A 638 23.36 -35.09 18.39
C VAL A 638 24.37 -35.58 19.42
N GLU A 639 24.62 -34.79 20.46
CA GLU A 639 25.45 -35.18 21.59
C GLU A 639 24.69 -36.19 22.46
N PHE A 640 25.36 -37.29 22.80
CA PHE A 640 24.82 -38.33 23.67
C PHE A 640 25.82 -38.62 24.77
N ASP A 641 25.50 -38.21 26.00
CA ASP A 641 26.30 -38.49 27.19
C ASP A 641 25.69 -39.69 27.95
N ALA A 642 26.39 -40.83 27.91
CA ALA A 642 25.96 -42.07 28.56
C ALA A 642 25.83 -41.96 30.09
N SER A 643 26.44 -40.95 30.70
CA SER A 643 26.40 -40.74 32.16
C SER A 643 25.19 -39.92 32.65
N LYS A 644 24.49 -39.21 31.74
CA LYS A 644 23.43 -38.25 32.07
C LYS A 644 22.05 -38.59 31.53
N GLN A 645 21.94 -39.56 30.62
CA GLN A 645 20.73 -39.85 29.85
C GLN A 645 19.93 -41.03 30.41
N ARG A 646 18.62 -41.06 30.11
CA ARG A 646 17.66 -42.10 30.57
C ARG A 646 17.72 -43.34 29.67
N ASP A 647 17.45 -44.54 30.23
CA ASP A 647 17.41 -45.81 29.48
C ASP A 647 16.43 -45.82 28.28
N ASP A 648 15.41 -44.95 28.29
CA ASP A 648 14.40 -44.83 27.23
C ASP A 648 14.81 -43.93 26.04
N PHE A 649 16.03 -43.36 26.04
CA PHE A 649 16.45 -42.41 25.00
C PHE A 649 16.50 -43.02 23.60
N LEU A 650 17.03 -44.22 23.44
CA LEU A 650 17.16 -44.88 22.13
C LEU A 650 15.80 -45.23 21.49
N PRO A 651 14.83 -45.83 22.22
CA PRO A 651 13.46 -46.00 21.72
C PRO A 651 12.80 -44.68 21.32
N MET A 652 12.96 -43.62 22.14
CA MET A 652 12.40 -42.31 21.83
C MET A 652 13.07 -41.65 20.62
N LEU A 653 14.40 -41.72 20.51
CA LEU A 653 15.13 -41.20 19.35
C LEU A 653 14.67 -41.87 18.07
N LYS A 654 14.51 -43.20 18.09
CA LYS A 654 13.98 -43.96 16.96
C LYS A 654 12.58 -43.47 16.55
N LYS A 655 11.68 -43.30 17.52
CA LYS A 655 10.31 -42.81 17.31
C LYS A 655 10.28 -41.36 16.80
N THR A 656 11.21 -40.52 17.25
CA THR A 656 11.35 -39.13 16.78
C THR A 656 11.89 -39.06 15.36
N LEU A 657 12.80 -39.97 14.97
CA LEU A 657 13.38 -40.01 13.63
C LEU A 657 12.45 -40.64 12.59
N ASP A 658 11.66 -41.67 12.96
CA ASP A 658 10.79 -42.45 12.06
C ASP A 658 9.94 -41.60 11.07
N PRO A 659 9.23 -40.54 11.51
CA PRO A 659 8.37 -39.74 10.64
C PRO A 659 9.11 -38.91 9.58
N PHE A 660 10.43 -38.71 9.74
CA PHE A 660 11.21 -37.78 8.93
C PHE A 660 12.26 -38.47 8.05
N ARG A 661 12.24 -39.81 7.95
CA ARG A 661 13.29 -40.64 7.31
C ARG A 661 13.40 -40.53 5.78
N GLU A 662 12.60 -39.70 5.13
CA GLU A 662 12.56 -39.57 3.67
C GLU A 662 13.54 -38.50 3.11
N GLY A 663 14.35 -37.89 3.98
CA GLY A 663 15.27 -36.83 3.56
C GLY A 663 16.68 -37.31 3.19
N ILE A 664 17.54 -36.36 2.81
CA ILE A 664 18.93 -36.61 2.40
C ILE A 664 19.99 -36.27 3.46
N CYS A 665 19.61 -35.58 4.55
CA CYS A 665 20.59 -35.10 5.54
C CYS A 665 21.01 -36.23 6.52
N PRO A 666 22.32 -36.53 6.67
CA PRO A 666 22.79 -37.57 7.57
C PRO A 666 22.77 -37.11 9.04
N VAL A 667 22.41 -38.04 9.93
CA VAL A 667 22.41 -37.82 11.39
C VAL A 667 23.60 -38.55 12.02
N ASN A 668 24.37 -37.81 12.81
CA ASN A 668 25.51 -38.29 13.56
C ASN A 668 25.24 -38.20 15.06
N ILE A 669 25.57 -39.26 15.78
CA ILE A 669 25.51 -39.29 17.24
C ILE A 669 26.95 -39.17 17.77
N ASN A 670 27.25 -38.07 18.45
CA ASN A 670 28.49 -37.90 19.18
C ASN A 670 28.31 -38.53 20.56
N TYR A 671 28.72 -39.78 20.70
CA TYR A 671 28.65 -40.55 21.94
C TYR A 671 29.83 -40.20 22.85
N GLN A 672 29.56 -39.89 24.11
CA GLN A 672 30.56 -39.71 25.16
C GLN A 672 30.21 -40.58 26.38
N ASN A 673 31.24 -41.20 26.96
CA ASN A 673 31.18 -41.80 28.30
C ASN A 673 32.41 -41.37 29.12
N GLU A 674 32.58 -41.91 30.34
CA GLU A 674 33.72 -41.57 31.22
C GLU A 674 35.10 -41.93 30.62
N ASN A 675 35.15 -42.84 29.64
CA ASN A 675 36.39 -43.42 29.13
C ASN A 675 36.74 -42.99 27.69
N ALA A 676 35.76 -42.59 26.87
CA ALA A 676 35.94 -42.34 25.45
C ALA A 676 34.85 -41.44 24.83
N ARG A 677 35.19 -40.86 23.67
CA ARG A 677 34.28 -40.16 22.76
C ARG A 677 34.31 -40.82 21.39
N ALA A 678 33.16 -41.08 20.80
CA ALA A 678 33.02 -41.70 19.48
C ALA A 678 31.92 -41.00 18.67
N ARG A 679 32.14 -40.80 17.37
CA ARG A 679 31.13 -40.28 16.44
C ARG A 679 30.55 -41.43 15.64
N LEU A 680 29.25 -41.68 15.79
CA LEU A 680 28.50 -42.71 15.09
C LEU A 680 27.71 -42.07 13.96
N VAL A 681 27.99 -42.47 12.72
CA VAL A 681 27.23 -42.03 11.54
C VAL A 681 26.09 -43.02 11.32
N LEU A 682 24.84 -42.54 11.35
CA LEU A 682 23.70 -43.41 11.08
C LEU A 682 23.64 -43.79 9.59
N GLY A 683 23.13 -45.01 9.31
CA GLY A 683 23.05 -45.55 7.95
C GLY A 683 22.08 -44.78 7.03
N ALA A 684 22.09 -45.08 5.74
CA ALA A 684 21.29 -44.37 4.74
C ALA A 684 19.77 -44.33 5.05
N ASN A 685 19.24 -45.37 5.71
CA ASN A 685 17.83 -45.47 6.13
C ASN A 685 17.45 -44.49 7.26
N TRP A 686 18.40 -43.73 7.78
CA TRP A 686 18.23 -42.79 8.90
C TRP A 686 18.55 -41.35 8.51
N ARG A 687 18.62 -41.07 7.21
CA ARG A 687 18.69 -39.69 6.72
C ARG A 687 17.34 -39.02 6.92
N VAL A 688 17.35 -37.73 7.23
CA VAL A 688 16.13 -37.01 7.61
C VAL A 688 15.96 -35.71 6.86
N THR A 689 14.71 -35.26 6.73
CA THR A 689 14.39 -33.90 6.31
C THR A 689 14.35 -33.01 7.56
N PRO A 690 15.26 -32.02 7.70
CA PRO A 690 15.40 -31.18 8.89
C PRO A 690 14.31 -30.08 8.96
N THR A 691 13.06 -30.49 9.16
CA THR A 691 11.95 -29.57 9.43
C THR A 691 12.07 -28.91 10.81
N ASP A 692 11.39 -27.79 11.02
CA ASP A 692 11.36 -27.14 12.34
C ASP A 692 10.76 -28.04 13.42
N GLU A 693 9.72 -28.80 13.09
CA GLU A 693 9.10 -29.79 13.98
C GLU A 693 10.12 -30.88 14.40
N PHE A 694 10.92 -31.38 13.46
CA PHE A 694 11.96 -32.35 13.76
C PHE A 694 13.02 -31.79 14.72
N ILE A 695 13.51 -30.57 14.44
CA ILE A 695 14.53 -29.91 15.26
C ILE A 695 14.01 -29.65 16.68
N GLN A 696 12.77 -29.19 16.82
CA GLN A 696 12.16 -28.99 18.14
C GLN A 696 12.02 -30.31 18.91
N ARG A 697 11.56 -31.38 18.25
CA ARG A 697 11.40 -32.70 18.90
C ARG A 697 12.74 -33.29 19.34
N ILE A 698 13.79 -33.16 18.54
CA ILE A 698 15.10 -33.73 18.88
C ILE A 698 15.83 -32.91 19.97
N LYS A 699 15.64 -31.57 19.97
CA LYS A 699 16.09 -30.69 21.05
C LYS A 699 15.35 -30.96 22.37
N ALA A 700 14.03 -31.18 22.32
CA ALA A 700 13.25 -31.53 23.49
C ALA A 700 13.68 -32.88 24.10
N LEU A 701 14.17 -33.81 23.26
CA LEU A 701 14.66 -35.11 23.70
C LEU A 701 16.09 -35.06 24.27
N SER A 702 17.00 -34.32 23.63
CA SER A 702 18.43 -34.38 23.92
C SER A 702 18.94 -33.20 24.76
N GLY A 703 18.21 -32.09 24.79
CA GLY A 703 18.67 -30.79 25.31
C GLY A 703 19.01 -29.82 24.17
N GLU A 704 18.72 -28.53 24.36
CA GLU A 704 18.91 -27.50 23.32
C GLU A 704 20.37 -27.28 22.91
N SER A 705 21.31 -27.47 23.85
CA SER A 705 22.75 -27.36 23.64
C SER A 705 23.36 -28.54 22.90
N ASP A 706 22.62 -29.65 22.81
CA ASP A 706 23.16 -30.96 22.48
C ASP A 706 22.81 -31.37 21.05
N VAL A 707 22.17 -30.47 20.27
CA VAL A 707 21.84 -30.69 18.86
C VAL A 707 22.38 -29.55 18.01
N ARG A 708 23.22 -29.88 17.02
CA ARG A 708 23.84 -28.91 16.11
C ARG A 708 23.68 -29.32 14.65
N ILE A 709 23.23 -28.39 13.81
CA ILE A 709 23.27 -28.55 12.36
C ILE A 709 24.60 -28.00 11.85
N VAL A 710 25.28 -28.79 11.02
CA VAL A 710 26.58 -28.44 10.43
C VAL A 710 26.40 -28.23 8.93
N TYR A 711 26.68 -27.01 8.45
CA TYR A 711 26.62 -26.60 7.05
C TYR A 711 27.96 -26.76 6.33
#